data_AF-A0A2T4GFB5-F1
#
_entry.id   AF-A0A2T4GFB5-F1
#
_cell.length_a   1.000
_cell.length_b   1.000
_cell.length_c   1.000
_cell.angle_alpha   90.00
_cell.angle_beta   90.00
_cell.angle_gamma   90.00
#
_symmetry.space_group_name_H-M   'P 1'
#
loop_
_entity.id
_entity.type
_entity.pdbx_description
1 polymer ?
#
loop_
_entity_poly.entity_id
_entity_poly.type
_entity_poly.pdbx_seq_one_letter_code
_entity_poly.pdbx_strand_id
1 'polypeptide(L)'
;MSLKVVDVRFEHYRHPNTLGVHENKPRISWRFQDAPSSFEQEAYEIQVNEVFGKEKHHVCTVETRSPKSYLVTWPGNPLVSRQRYTVSVKVKGKGQTAFTEWSDDAWLETGIMERSGWKGNFISAPWSEKDNDKPKPEDLFRRTFSLSGKVQSARLYITARGVYEAEINGQRVGDHFLAPGWTCYDDRLTYQTYDVTDSINGRDNCLGVRLAEGWFTGRLSFDGGRRNIYGTRTSVLAQLELRLDDGTTQIITTDNEWTVTQGPIRQAELYDGEKYDSTLEMSGWSLPGEVTGTWEKAEEVPFISDHIDLTAATAEPVRRTETVQSVEKIITPTGKTIIDFGQNLVGYVRIKQIKGPRGHKVTLRHAEVLENGELGTRPLRLCAATDIYTLRGDEEPETYEPRFTYHGFRYLQIEDWPWPDKNVTEAVEAVVCHTDMEEQGQFACSNDKLNKLFSNVRWSMRDNFLSIPTDCPQRDERLGWTGDLALFTPTATFIYGCYPILKDWLKGVSFDQKQRGGIPPMVSPNVLDKCRIWGPVWPCAIWHDVVVLAPWALYQETADSSILSDQFESMETWLKVIPRNKDGSTHLWSFDADQLADWLDPNAPPDDAAKATTDPPLVANAFLIHCLDIMGQVCSVLGKAETSSYYTTWAEKARVEFAQEYASPNGRLVSDTQTAYALAICFNLLNEQQLSRAGSRLADIVKRNGFRIGTGFAGTPYVCEALTRTGHSNVAYAMLLNEKCPSWLYAISMGGTTTWERWDSMLPDGSINPGEMTSFNHYAYGAVAKFMVERLAGLQQVEAGWKKSRVQPEIVGDFTWASASHLTPFGKVSSWWKLEKDVLYVDVEVPTGTTMEVVLPDGENTKTETFESGKWSFDVNYKKCAEWPVKETKFILQEIFEGFEKEEGLKTGRSAHLTEAATMKFVVANTSIPVPTVHYSFVHKNQAFIVMERVQGQPLAKALSKSSEAEIDSILMQLQQMLQELRALPPPPGTGVQSCFGSSLRYSRITRSRPRFGPFKSIQGFHLWLRDGLRPGEHPDREDDDWKNIKDMASKQDGPWPPPVFTHGDLNPFNIMVRDGRVVSIIDWEFAGWYPYYWEYTAAWYGNES
;
A
#
# COMPACT_ATOMS: atom_id res chain seq x y z
N MET A 1 -16.17 17.68 -38.58
CA MET A 1 -17.14 16.59 -38.35
C MET A 1 -18.38 17.20 -37.73
N SER A 2 -19.55 16.60 -37.90
CA SER A 2 -20.80 17.08 -37.25
C SER A 2 -20.89 16.54 -35.83
N LEU A 3 -21.33 17.35 -34.86
CA LEU A 3 -21.64 16.94 -33.48
C LEU A 3 -22.49 15.67 -33.46
N LYS A 4 -22.12 14.70 -32.61
CA LYS A 4 -22.87 13.45 -32.39
C LYS A 4 -23.15 13.23 -30.91
N VAL A 5 -24.31 12.65 -30.63
CA VAL A 5 -24.64 12.07 -29.32
C VAL A 5 -24.14 10.63 -29.32
N VAL A 6 -23.33 10.28 -28.32
CA VAL A 6 -22.72 8.96 -28.19
C VAL A 6 -22.86 8.46 -26.75
N ASP A 7 -22.62 7.16 -26.56
CA ASP A 7 -22.55 6.54 -25.23
C ASP A 7 -23.81 6.81 -24.39
N VAL A 8 -24.98 6.56 -24.98
CA VAL A 8 -26.26 6.63 -24.26
C VAL A 8 -26.30 5.48 -23.26
N ARG A 9 -26.34 5.80 -21.96
CA ARG A 9 -26.32 4.85 -20.85
C ARG A 9 -27.57 4.97 -19.98
N PHE A 10 -27.89 3.88 -19.28
CA PHE A 10 -28.97 3.81 -18.31
C PHE A 10 -28.38 3.65 -16.91
N GLU A 11 -28.81 4.46 -15.95
CA GLU A 11 -28.18 4.52 -14.63
C GLU A 11 -26.65 4.64 -14.78
N HIS A 12 -25.92 3.66 -14.26
CA HIS A 12 -24.47 3.50 -14.44
C HIS A 12 -24.11 2.22 -15.21
N TYR A 13 -25.10 1.57 -15.83
CA TYR A 13 -24.91 0.31 -16.55
C TYR A 13 -24.04 0.51 -17.80
N ARG A 14 -23.07 -0.39 -17.94
CA ARG A 14 -22.24 -0.53 -19.15
C ARG A 14 -22.76 -1.68 -20.00
N HIS A 15 -22.89 -1.50 -21.31
CA HIS A 15 -23.14 -2.60 -22.23
C HIS A 15 -21.99 -3.63 -22.17
N PRO A 16 -22.25 -4.96 -22.09
CA PRO A 16 -23.52 -5.65 -22.27
C PRO A 16 -24.37 -5.87 -21.00
N ASN A 17 -24.00 -5.29 -19.86
CA ASN A 17 -24.68 -5.45 -18.56
C ASN A 17 -26.00 -4.64 -18.45
N THR A 18 -26.74 -4.50 -19.56
CA THR A 18 -28.07 -3.86 -19.62
C THR A 18 -29.21 -4.88 -19.76
N LEU A 19 -28.91 -6.17 -19.62
CA LEU A 19 -29.86 -7.27 -19.61
C LEU A 19 -30.23 -7.65 -18.18
N GLY A 20 -31.54 -7.76 -17.91
CA GLY A 20 -32.07 -8.16 -16.61
C GLY A 20 -32.11 -7.04 -15.59
N VAL A 21 -32.19 -5.77 -15.99
CA VAL A 21 -32.17 -4.63 -15.05
C VAL A 21 -33.41 -4.59 -14.15
N HIS A 22 -33.28 -4.04 -12.94
CA HIS A 22 -34.36 -3.99 -11.96
C HIS A 22 -35.05 -2.62 -11.86
N GLU A 23 -34.43 -1.56 -12.39
CA GLU A 23 -34.97 -0.20 -12.36
C GLU A 23 -36.14 -0.06 -13.32
N ASN A 24 -37.29 0.39 -12.80
CA ASN A 24 -38.48 0.65 -13.62
C ASN A 24 -38.54 2.08 -14.18
N LYS A 25 -37.64 2.98 -13.77
CA LYS A 25 -37.48 4.33 -14.33
C LYS A 25 -35.99 4.69 -14.40
N PRO A 26 -35.20 3.94 -15.18
CA PRO A 26 -33.77 4.16 -15.25
C PRO A 26 -33.49 5.57 -15.79
N ARG A 27 -32.62 6.29 -15.11
CA ARG A 27 -32.10 7.60 -15.54
C ARG A 27 -31.23 7.40 -16.77
N ILE A 28 -31.16 8.41 -17.62
CA ILE A 28 -30.49 8.34 -18.92
C ILE A 28 -29.35 9.35 -18.94
N SER A 29 -28.20 8.93 -19.47
CA SER A 29 -27.02 9.76 -19.65
C SER A 29 -26.52 9.64 -21.08
N TRP A 30 -25.88 10.68 -21.61
CA TRP A 30 -25.21 10.66 -22.90
C TRP A 30 -24.00 11.59 -22.92
N ARG A 31 -23.05 11.27 -23.80
CA ARG A 31 -21.85 12.07 -24.06
C ARG A 31 -21.91 12.65 -25.47
N PHE A 32 -20.97 13.54 -25.75
CA PHE A 32 -20.86 14.21 -27.04
C PHE A 32 -19.54 13.86 -27.72
N GLN A 33 -19.60 13.64 -29.03
CA GLN A 33 -18.43 13.49 -29.89
C GLN A 33 -18.42 14.61 -30.93
N ASP A 34 -17.22 15.13 -31.23
CA ASP A 34 -17.01 16.21 -32.20
C ASP A 34 -17.81 17.50 -31.91
N ALA A 35 -18.11 17.75 -30.63
CA ALA A 35 -18.74 18.98 -30.19
C ALA A 35 -17.77 20.16 -30.35
N PRO A 36 -18.21 21.30 -30.94
CA PRO A 36 -17.44 22.54 -30.89
C PRO A 36 -17.16 22.97 -29.45
N SER A 37 -16.01 23.62 -29.20
CA SER A 37 -15.60 24.04 -27.85
C SER A 37 -16.65 24.86 -27.10
N SER A 38 -17.36 25.74 -27.81
CA SER A 38 -18.42 26.61 -27.27
C SER A 38 -19.81 25.96 -27.27
N PHE A 39 -19.91 24.63 -27.44
CA PHE A 39 -21.20 23.95 -27.50
C PHE A 39 -21.81 23.85 -26.11
N GLU A 40 -22.99 24.45 -25.97
CA GLU A 40 -23.88 24.25 -24.83
C GLU A 40 -25.18 23.62 -25.31
N GLN A 41 -25.60 22.54 -24.66
CA GLN A 41 -26.93 21.97 -24.90
C GLN A 41 -28.02 22.90 -24.37
N GLU A 42 -29.07 23.15 -25.16
CA GLU A 42 -30.27 23.88 -24.74
C GLU A 42 -31.48 22.96 -24.53
N ALA A 43 -31.61 21.93 -25.37
CA ALA A 43 -32.69 20.96 -25.31
C ALA A 43 -32.25 19.59 -25.80
N TYR A 44 -33.02 18.56 -25.45
CA TYR A 44 -32.87 17.21 -25.95
C TYR A 44 -34.23 16.59 -26.26
N GLU A 45 -34.26 15.62 -27.17
CA GLU A 45 -35.39 14.72 -27.40
C GLU A 45 -34.94 13.29 -27.10
N ILE A 46 -35.75 12.57 -26.34
CA ILE A 46 -35.56 11.14 -26.07
C ILE A 46 -36.71 10.37 -26.74
N GLN A 47 -36.35 9.42 -27.60
CA GLN A 47 -37.28 8.47 -28.18
C GLN A 47 -37.14 7.12 -27.47
N VAL A 48 -38.27 6.55 -27.06
CA VAL A 48 -38.35 5.22 -26.47
C VAL A 48 -39.21 4.32 -27.35
N ASN A 49 -38.70 3.12 -27.62
CA ASN A 49 -39.45 2.07 -28.32
C ASN A 49 -39.39 0.75 -27.53
N GLU A 50 -40.49 0.01 -27.51
CA GLU A 50 -40.53 -1.38 -27.06
C GLU A 50 -40.09 -2.32 -28.18
N VAL A 51 -39.33 -3.36 -27.82
CA VAL A 51 -38.84 -4.35 -28.78
C VAL A 51 -39.59 -5.66 -28.62
N PHE A 52 -40.20 -6.12 -29.72
CA PHE A 52 -40.83 -7.44 -29.82
C PHE A 52 -40.18 -8.22 -30.97
N GLY A 53 -39.23 -9.10 -30.65
CA GLY A 53 -38.41 -9.77 -31.66
C GLY A 53 -37.55 -8.76 -32.43
N LYS A 54 -37.83 -8.60 -33.73
CA LYS A 54 -37.15 -7.61 -34.59
C LYS A 54 -37.93 -6.29 -34.75
N GLU A 55 -39.17 -6.25 -34.28
CA GLU A 55 -40.02 -5.07 -34.42
C GLU A 55 -39.80 -4.09 -33.29
N LYS A 56 -39.84 -2.80 -33.63
CA LYS A 56 -39.82 -1.69 -32.69
C LYS A 56 -41.18 -1.02 -32.68
N HIS A 57 -41.79 -0.98 -31.51
CA HIS A 57 -43.09 -0.36 -31.29
C HIS A 57 -42.86 0.96 -30.56
N HIS A 58 -43.26 2.06 -31.20
CA HIS A 58 -43.03 3.39 -30.65
C HIS A 58 -43.82 3.61 -29.37
N VAL A 59 -43.15 4.01 -28.29
CA VAL A 59 -43.80 4.30 -26.99
C VAL A 59 -44.00 5.80 -26.84
N CYS A 60 -42.91 6.57 -26.88
CA CYS A 60 -42.98 8.03 -26.79
C CYS A 60 -41.75 8.71 -27.37
N THR A 61 -41.92 9.98 -27.74
CA THR A 61 -40.83 10.94 -27.97
C THR A 61 -41.10 12.16 -27.10
N VAL A 62 -40.14 12.55 -26.26
CA VAL A 62 -40.29 13.67 -25.34
C VAL A 62 -39.18 14.69 -25.56
N GLU A 63 -39.54 15.90 -25.98
CA GLU A 63 -38.64 17.06 -25.99
C GLU A 63 -38.59 17.67 -24.59
N THR A 64 -37.39 17.95 -24.10
CA THR A 64 -37.16 18.67 -22.84
C THR A 64 -36.18 19.80 -23.08
N ARG A 65 -36.56 21.02 -22.70
CA ARG A 65 -35.66 22.18 -22.68
C ARG A 65 -34.83 22.15 -21.40
N SER A 66 -33.62 21.60 -21.49
CA SER A 66 -32.71 21.44 -20.37
C SER A 66 -31.26 21.30 -20.86
N PRO A 67 -30.29 21.91 -20.16
CA PRO A 67 -28.87 21.76 -20.46
C PRO A 67 -28.27 20.44 -19.94
N LYS A 68 -29.05 19.62 -19.21
CA LYS A 68 -28.57 18.38 -18.60
C LYS A 68 -28.41 17.27 -19.64
N SER A 69 -27.29 16.56 -19.58
CA SER A 69 -27.00 15.36 -20.40
C SER A 69 -26.71 14.10 -19.58
N TYR A 70 -26.82 14.19 -18.26
CA TYR A 70 -26.38 13.16 -17.33
C TYR A 70 -27.43 12.90 -16.26
N LEU A 71 -27.75 11.62 -16.05
CA LEU A 71 -28.76 11.09 -15.14
C LEU A 71 -30.10 11.84 -15.23
N VAL A 72 -30.54 12.14 -16.45
CA VAL A 72 -31.85 12.76 -16.67
C VAL A 72 -32.95 11.73 -16.44
N THR A 73 -34.12 12.19 -16.01
CA THR A 73 -35.25 11.31 -15.67
C THR A 73 -35.76 10.55 -16.90
N TRP A 74 -36.15 9.29 -16.69
CA TRP A 74 -36.90 8.50 -17.66
C TRP A 74 -38.15 9.27 -18.18
N PRO A 75 -38.35 9.41 -19.51
CA PRO A 75 -39.39 10.26 -20.06
C PRO A 75 -40.78 9.59 -20.18
N GLY A 76 -40.85 8.27 -20.03
CA GLY A 76 -42.07 7.48 -20.27
C GLY A 76 -42.75 6.94 -19.01
N ASN A 77 -43.69 6.01 -19.24
CA ASN A 77 -44.28 5.20 -18.17
C ASN A 77 -43.22 4.28 -17.53
N PRO A 78 -43.42 3.81 -16.29
CA PRO A 78 -42.53 2.81 -15.69
C PRO A 78 -42.37 1.60 -16.61
N LEU A 79 -41.15 1.10 -16.72
CA LEU A 79 -40.84 -0.13 -17.45
C LEU A 79 -41.55 -1.32 -16.82
N VAL A 80 -41.99 -2.24 -17.67
CA VAL A 80 -42.58 -3.52 -17.21
C VAL A 80 -41.53 -4.62 -17.22
N SER A 81 -41.76 -5.67 -16.44
CA SER A 81 -40.86 -6.82 -16.32
C SER A 81 -40.71 -7.60 -17.63
N ARG A 82 -39.50 -8.14 -17.91
CA ARG A 82 -39.16 -8.97 -19.08
C ARG A 82 -39.30 -8.28 -20.43
N GLN A 83 -39.24 -6.95 -20.44
CA GLN A 83 -39.45 -6.16 -21.65
C GLN A 83 -38.17 -5.44 -22.04
N ARG A 84 -37.81 -5.57 -23.32
CA ARG A 84 -36.69 -4.85 -23.93
C ARG A 84 -37.15 -3.51 -24.47
N TYR A 85 -36.36 -2.49 -24.21
CA TYR A 85 -36.56 -1.13 -24.68
C TYR A 85 -35.32 -0.64 -25.43
N THR A 86 -35.52 0.10 -26.52
CA THR A 86 -34.46 0.91 -27.15
C THR A 86 -34.70 2.38 -26.87
N VAL A 87 -33.62 3.11 -26.62
CA VAL A 87 -33.61 4.55 -26.41
C VAL A 87 -32.63 5.20 -27.37
N SER A 88 -33.12 6.22 -28.08
CA SER A 88 -32.34 7.08 -28.94
C SER A 88 -32.47 8.53 -28.46
N VAL A 89 -31.37 9.29 -28.55
CA VAL A 89 -31.30 10.68 -28.08
C VAL A 89 -30.78 11.59 -29.19
N LYS A 90 -31.41 12.75 -29.37
CA LYS A 90 -30.84 13.85 -30.17
C LYS A 90 -30.89 15.14 -29.36
N VAL A 91 -30.00 16.08 -29.67
CA VAL A 91 -29.84 17.31 -28.88
C VAL A 91 -29.89 18.56 -29.74
N LYS A 92 -30.25 19.69 -29.15
CA LYS A 92 -30.23 21.01 -29.78
C LYS A 92 -29.31 21.92 -28.97
N GLY A 93 -28.30 22.46 -29.63
CA GLY A 93 -27.39 23.43 -29.04
C GLY A 93 -28.04 24.80 -28.88
N LYS A 94 -27.56 25.59 -27.93
CA LYS A 94 -28.01 26.96 -27.69
C LYS A 94 -27.84 27.83 -28.93
N GLY A 95 -28.92 28.51 -29.33
CA GLY A 95 -28.92 29.38 -30.51
C GLY A 95 -28.92 28.63 -31.85
N GLN A 96 -28.99 27.30 -31.84
CA GLN A 96 -29.17 26.48 -33.04
C GLN A 96 -30.66 26.27 -33.31
N THR A 97 -31.04 26.22 -34.58
CA THR A 97 -32.44 26.03 -35.00
C THR A 97 -32.81 24.55 -35.20
N ALA A 98 -31.82 23.67 -35.38
CA ALA A 98 -32.02 22.24 -35.64
C ALA A 98 -31.45 21.37 -34.51
N PHE A 99 -32.07 20.21 -34.29
CA PHE A 99 -31.49 19.12 -33.50
C PHE A 99 -30.39 18.40 -34.30
N THR A 100 -29.51 17.69 -33.61
CA THR A 100 -28.61 16.70 -34.20
C THR A 100 -29.40 15.55 -34.83
N GLU A 101 -28.71 14.69 -35.57
CA GLU A 101 -29.20 13.34 -35.84
C GLU A 101 -29.43 12.58 -34.52
N TRP A 102 -30.29 11.56 -34.58
CA TRP A 102 -30.46 10.60 -33.50
C TRP A 102 -29.15 9.85 -33.24
N SER A 103 -28.87 9.57 -31.97
CA SER A 103 -27.85 8.60 -31.58
C SER A 103 -28.17 7.22 -32.16
N ASP A 104 -27.18 6.33 -32.11
CA ASP A 104 -27.46 4.90 -32.19
C ASP A 104 -28.38 4.50 -31.03
N ASP A 105 -29.17 3.43 -31.22
CA ASP A 105 -30.03 2.90 -30.16
C ASP A 105 -29.18 2.29 -29.04
N ALA A 106 -29.33 2.85 -27.84
CA ALA A 106 -29.00 2.12 -26.62
C ALA A 106 -30.18 1.24 -26.22
N TRP A 107 -29.93 0.13 -25.55
CA TRP A 107 -31.02 -0.76 -25.12
C TRP A 107 -30.79 -1.27 -23.70
N LEU A 108 -31.91 -1.52 -23.03
CA LEU A 108 -31.98 -2.26 -21.78
C LEU A 108 -33.11 -3.28 -21.87
N GLU A 109 -33.01 -4.34 -21.09
CA GLU A 109 -34.08 -5.31 -20.91
C GLU A 109 -34.28 -5.56 -19.43
N THR A 110 -35.51 -5.41 -18.97
CA THR A 110 -35.84 -5.59 -17.55
C THR A 110 -35.89 -7.06 -17.16
N GLY A 111 -35.49 -7.36 -15.93
CA GLY A 111 -35.59 -8.70 -15.37
C GLY A 111 -37.00 -9.05 -14.85
N ILE A 112 -37.05 -10.06 -13.98
CA ILE A 112 -38.18 -10.33 -13.08
C ILE A 112 -38.20 -9.27 -11.97
N MET A 113 -39.10 -8.30 -12.07
CA MET A 113 -39.18 -7.15 -11.14
C MET A 113 -39.99 -7.45 -9.88
N GLU A 114 -40.89 -8.43 -9.95
CA GLU A 114 -41.75 -8.80 -8.83
C GLU A 114 -41.52 -10.27 -8.47
N ARG A 115 -41.51 -10.58 -7.17
CA ARG A 115 -41.40 -11.95 -6.65
C ARG A 115 -42.43 -12.90 -7.26
N SER A 116 -43.67 -12.43 -7.43
CA SER A 116 -44.78 -13.16 -8.07
C SER A 116 -44.49 -13.61 -9.52
N GLY A 117 -43.47 -13.00 -10.15
CA GLY A 117 -42.98 -13.37 -11.46
C GLY A 117 -42.20 -14.69 -11.48
N TRP A 118 -41.63 -15.12 -10.35
CA TRP A 118 -41.02 -16.44 -10.23
C TRP A 118 -42.11 -17.51 -10.10
N LYS A 119 -42.00 -18.57 -10.90
CA LYS A 119 -42.97 -19.67 -10.97
C LYS A 119 -42.43 -20.99 -10.39
N GLY A 120 -41.11 -21.08 -10.19
CA GLY A 120 -40.44 -22.23 -9.60
C GLY A 120 -40.18 -22.10 -8.10
N ASN A 121 -39.77 -23.20 -7.50
CA ASN A 121 -39.27 -23.26 -6.12
C ASN A 121 -37.76 -23.41 -6.13
N PHE A 122 -37.11 -23.06 -5.02
CA PHE A 122 -35.73 -23.47 -4.82
C PHE A 122 -35.67 -25.00 -4.74
N ILE A 123 -34.63 -25.59 -5.34
CA ILE A 123 -34.36 -27.02 -5.23
C ILE A 123 -32.97 -27.28 -4.65
N SER A 124 -32.83 -28.41 -3.98
CA SER A 124 -31.59 -28.82 -3.31
C SER A 124 -31.41 -30.33 -3.37
N ALA A 125 -30.18 -30.79 -3.18
CA ALA A 125 -29.90 -32.21 -3.08
C ALA A 125 -30.48 -32.80 -1.79
N PRO A 126 -30.98 -34.06 -1.80
CA PRO A 126 -31.53 -34.71 -0.61
C PRO A 126 -30.47 -34.98 0.48
N TRP A 127 -29.18 -34.97 0.12
CA TRP A 127 -28.07 -35.08 1.07
C TRP A 127 -27.47 -33.73 1.49
N SER A 128 -28.01 -32.60 1.03
CA SER A 128 -27.37 -31.28 1.21
C SER A 128 -27.13 -30.92 2.69
N GLU A 129 -27.88 -31.49 3.64
CA GLU A 129 -27.67 -31.24 5.08
C GLU A 129 -26.81 -32.30 5.80
N LYS A 130 -26.30 -33.31 5.09
CA LYS A 130 -25.40 -34.31 5.66
C LYS A 130 -23.98 -33.75 5.75
N ASP A 131 -23.26 -34.08 6.83
CA ASP A 131 -21.85 -33.71 7.06
C ASP A 131 -21.56 -32.21 6.92
N ASN A 132 -22.46 -31.35 7.42
CA ASN A 132 -22.36 -29.88 7.33
C ASN A 132 -21.12 -29.27 8.02
N ASP A 133 -20.43 -30.03 8.85
CA ASP A 133 -19.17 -29.65 9.51
C ASP A 133 -17.95 -29.74 8.59
N LYS A 134 -18.11 -30.27 7.36
CA LYS A 134 -17.03 -30.51 6.39
C LYS A 134 -17.33 -29.89 5.03
N PRO A 135 -16.30 -29.67 4.18
CA PRO A 135 -16.52 -29.35 2.78
C PRO A 135 -17.32 -30.41 2.05
N LYS A 136 -18.11 -29.95 1.08
CA LYS A 136 -18.96 -30.80 0.25
C LYS A 136 -18.49 -30.85 -1.21
N PRO A 137 -18.79 -31.96 -1.91
CA PRO A 137 -18.74 -32.00 -3.37
C PRO A 137 -19.67 -30.97 -4.00
N GLU A 138 -19.44 -30.64 -5.28
CA GLU A 138 -20.47 -29.97 -6.08
C GLU A 138 -21.66 -30.91 -6.30
N ASP A 139 -22.84 -30.32 -6.44
CA ASP A 139 -24.05 -31.01 -6.88
C ASP A 139 -24.37 -30.62 -8.34
N LEU A 140 -24.64 -31.62 -9.19
CA LEU A 140 -25.07 -31.44 -10.57
C LEU A 140 -26.59 -31.64 -10.65
N PHE A 141 -27.33 -30.57 -10.91
CA PHE A 141 -28.78 -30.60 -11.14
C PHE A 141 -29.06 -30.60 -12.64
N ARG A 142 -29.98 -31.43 -13.11
CA ARG A 142 -30.42 -31.41 -14.52
C ARG A 142 -31.92 -31.58 -14.70
N ARG A 143 -32.44 -30.95 -15.75
CA ARG A 143 -33.79 -31.16 -16.27
C ARG A 143 -33.79 -31.16 -17.79
N THR A 144 -34.33 -32.23 -18.37
CA THR A 144 -34.64 -32.30 -19.80
C THR A 144 -36.02 -31.73 -20.07
N PHE A 145 -36.19 -31.07 -21.21
CA PHE A 145 -37.48 -30.56 -21.67
C PHE A 145 -37.55 -30.61 -23.20
N SER A 146 -38.77 -30.69 -23.73
CA SER A 146 -39.01 -30.65 -25.17
C SER A 146 -39.69 -29.33 -25.54
N LEU A 147 -39.30 -28.75 -26.66
CA LEU A 147 -39.93 -27.55 -27.20
C LEU A 147 -41.29 -27.90 -27.81
N SER A 148 -42.30 -27.05 -27.55
CA SER A 148 -43.61 -27.15 -28.21
C SER A 148 -43.67 -26.42 -29.56
N GLY A 149 -42.65 -25.64 -29.90
CA GLY A 149 -42.58 -24.84 -31.13
C GLY A 149 -41.19 -24.26 -31.37
N LYS A 150 -41.04 -23.41 -32.38
CA LYS A 150 -39.76 -22.77 -32.70
C LYS A 150 -39.53 -21.57 -31.78
N VAL A 151 -38.34 -21.50 -31.18
CA VAL A 151 -37.98 -20.41 -30.26
C VAL A 151 -37.62 -19.14 -31.03
N GLN A 152 -38.23 -18.02 -30.64
CA GLN A 152 -37.91 -16.68 -31.08
C GLN A 152 -36.85 -16.03 -30.17
N SER A 153 -36.98 -16.22 -28.85
CA SER A 153 -36.04 -15.71 -27.86
C SER A 153 -36.10 -16.56 -26.58
N ALA A 154 -34.97 -16.70 -25.89
CA ALA A 154 -34.89 -17.42 -24.63
C ALA A 154 -34.12 -16.62 -23.56
N ARG A 155 -34.62 -16.64 -22.32
CA ARG A 155 -33.95 -16.03 -21.16
C ARG A 155 -33.86 -17.00 -20.01
N LEU A 156 -32.66 -17.11 -19.42
CA LEU A 156 -32.46 -17.80 -18.15
C LEU A 156 -32.32 -16.78 -17.03
N TYR A 157 -33.24 -16.81 -16.07
CA TYR A 157 -33.14 -16.13 -14.79
C TYR A 157 -32.70 -17.14 -13.74
N ILE A 158 -31.59 -16.90 -13.04
CA ILE A 158 -31.02 -17.89 -12.12
C ILE A 158 -30.27 -17.26 -10.96
N THR A 159 -30.36 -17.89 -9.80
CA THR A 159 -29.63 -17.56 -8.57
C THR A 159 -29.37 -18.81 -7.73
N ALA A 160 -28.53 -18.69 -6.70
CA ALA A 160 -28.24 -19.76 -5.77
C ALA A 160 -28.03 -19.25 -4.34
N ARG A 161 -28.45 -20.06 -3.37
CA ARG A 161 -27.90 -20.05 -2.00
C ARG A 161 -26.65 -20.92 -2.02
N GLY A 162 -25.54 -20.31 -2.41
CA GLY A 162 -24.29 -20.98 -2.78
C GLY A 162 -23.65 -20.23 -3.95
N VAL A 163 -22.89 -20.95 -4.78
CA VAL A 163 -22.42 -20.46 -6.09
C VAL A 163 -22.77 -21.47 -7.18
N TYR A 164 -23.07 -20.99 -8.38
CA TYR A 164 -23.50 -21.85 -9.49
C TYR A 164 -22.77 -21.59 -10.80
N GLU A 165 -22.77 -22.60 -11.67
CA GLU A 165 -22.45 -22.50 -13.09
C GLU A 165 -23.51 -23.29 -13.88
N ALA A 166 -24.16 -22.67 -14.87
CA ALA A 166 -25.22 -23.30 -15.65
C ALA A 166 -24.72 -23.74 -17.03
N GLU A 167 -25.31 -24.82 -17.55
CA GLU A 167 -25.07 -25.34 -18.89
C GLU A 167 -26.41 -25.60 -19.60
N ILE A 168 -26.53 -25.25 -20.88
CA ILE A 168 -27.65 -25.66 -21.73
C ILE A 168 -27.06 -26.47 -22.89
N ASN A 169 -27.53 -27.70 -23.04
CA ASN A 169 -27.08 -28.60 -24.11
C ASN A 169 -25.56 -28.73 -24.19
N GLY A 170 -24.90 -28.93 -23.04
CA GLY A 170 -23.44 -29.07 -22.96
C GLY A 170 -22.65 -27.77 -23.14
N GLN A 171 -23.30 -26.61 -23.29
CA GLN A 171 -22.65 -25.32 -23.41
C GLN A 171 -22.87 -24.47 -22.17
N ARG A 172 -21.77 -23.93 -21.61
CA ARG A 172 -21.82 -23.01 -20.46
C ARG A 172 -22.66 -21.77 -20.80
N VAL A 173 -23.53 -21.38 -19.86
CA VAL A 173 -24.37 -20.18 -19.96
C VAL A 173 -23.61 -18.99 -19.37
N GLY A 174 -23.39 -17.97 -20.20
CA GLY A 174 -22.67 -16.75 -19.81
C GLY A 174 -21.21 -16.99 -19.44
N ASP A 175 -20.58 -15.98 -18.85
CA ASP A 175 -19.17 -15.99 -18.48
C ASP A 175 -18.91 -15.67 -16.99
N HIS A 176 -19.96 -15.42 -16.21
CA HIS A 176 -19.86 -15.03 -14.81
C HIS A 176 -19.16 -16.09 -13.95
N PHE A 177 -18.25 -15.65 -13.11
CA PHE A 177 -17.48 -16.47 -12.18
C PHE A 177 -18.03 -16.30 -10.76
N LEU A 178 -18.19 -17.39 -10.01
CA LEU A 178 -18.75 -17.38 -8.64
C LEU A 178 -20.11 -16.67 -8.51
N ALA A 179 -20.97 -16.78 -9.52
CA ALA A 179 -22.33 -16.25 -9.47
C ALA A 179 -23.15 -16.95 -8.36
N PRO A 180 -24.03 -16.25 -7.61
CA PRO A 180 -24.47 -14.88 -7.82
C PRO A 180 -23.60 -13.79 -7.15
N GLY A 181 -22.46 -14.16 -6.56
CA GLY A 181 -21.64 -13.28 -5.72
C GLY A 181 -22.04 -13.36 -4.24
N TRP A 182 -21.47 -12.45 -3.45
CA TRP A 182 -21.68 -12.36 -2.00
C TRP A 182 -22.43 -11.09 -1.62
N THR A 183 -23.63 -11.28 -1.06
CA THR A 183 -24.45 -10.22 -0.45
C THR A 183 -24.74 -10.58 1.01
N CYS A 184 -25.36 -9.67 1.77
CA CYS A 184 -26.01 -10.04 3.02
C CYS A 184 -27.22 -10.92 2.67
N TYR A 185 -27.08 -12.25 2.66
CA TYR A 185 -28.14 -13.15 2.20
C TYR A 185 -29.43 -13.09 3.04
N ASP A 186 -29.35 -12.58 4.28
CA ASP A 186 -30.49 -12.30 5.15
C ASP A 186 -31.22 -10.97 4.81
N ASP A 187 -30.64 -10.15 3.93
CA ASP A 187 -31.19 -8.90 3.38
C ASP A 187 -31.66 -9.10 1.94
N ARG A 188 -30.76 -9.60 1.09
CA ARG A 188 -30.95 -9.63 -0.36
C ARG A 188 -30.22 -10.81 -1.00
N LEU A 189 -30.88 -11.45 -1.95
CA LEU A 189 -30.31 -12.41 -2.87
C LEU A 189 -30.43 -11.86 -4.30
N THR A 190 -29.30 -11.77 -4.99
CA THR A 190 -29.28 -11.29 -6.38
C THR A 190 -29.44 -12.44 -7.36
N TYR A 191 -30.12 -12.21 -8.49
CA TYR A 191 -30.17 -13.14 -9.62
C TYR A 191 -29.54 -12.53 -10.87
N GLN A 192 -29.12 -13.40 -11.79
CA GLN A 192 -28.56 -13.02 -13.08
C GLN A 192 -29.53 -13.39 -14.19
N THR A 193 -29.49 -12.63 -15.27
CA THR A 193 -30.27 -12.87 -16.48
C THR A 193 -29.31 -13.12 -17.64
N TYR A 194 -29.54 -14.20 -18.38
CA TYR A 194 -28.74 -14.54 -19.57
C TYR A 194 -29.64 -14.66 -20.79
N ASP A 195 -29.16 -14.13 -21.92
CA ASP A 195 -29.72 -14.46 -23.23
C ASP A 195 -29.19 -15.83 -23.66
N VAL A 196 -30.07 -16.81 -23.73
CA VAL A 196 -29.73 -18.20 -24.08
C VAL A 196 -30.42 -18.63 -25.37
N THR A 197 -30.85 -17.67 -26.18
CA THR A 197 -31.60 -17.93 -27.42
C THR A 197 -30.84 -18.88 -28.33
N ASP A 198 -29.53 -18.66 -28.51
CA ASP A 198 -28.69 -19.45 -29.40
C ASP A 198 -28.24 -20.79 -28.80
N SER A 199 -28.41 -20.99 -27.49
CA SER A 199 -28.11 -22.26 -26.79
C SER A 199 -29.22 -23.30 -26.94
N ILE A 200 -30.43 -22.87 -27.34
CA ILE A 200 -31.59 -23.74 -27.50
C ILE A 200 -31.65 -24.25 -28.94
N ASN A 201 -31.47 -25.56 -29.12
CA ASN A 201 -31.47 -26.18 -30.43
C ASN A 201 -32.28 -27.48 -30.44
N GLY A 202 -32.82 -27.83 -31.61
CA GLY A 202 -33.59 -29.06 -31.78
C GLY A 202 -34.87 -29.11 -30.93
N ARG A 203 -35.49 -30.30 -30.88
CA ARG A 203 -36.72 -30.52 -30.11
C ARG A 203 -36.44 -30.72 -28.63
N ASP A 204 -35.47 -31.55 -28.30
CA ASP A 204 -35.17 -31.96 -26.93
C ASP A 204 -33.94 -31.23 -26.44
N ASN A 205 -34.03 -30.67 -25.23
CA ASN A 205 -33.01 -29.81 -24.64
C ASN A 205 -32.78 -30.23 -23.18
N CYS A 206 -31.65 -29.84 -22.62
CA CYS A 206 -31.34 -30.06 -21.21
C CYS A 206 -30.73 -28.80 -20.60
N LEU A 207 -31.26 -28.41 -19.44
CA LEU A 207 -30.67 -27.39 -18.57
C LEU A 207 -29.97 -28.11 -17.42
N GLY A 208 -28.67 -27.87 -17.28
CA GLY A 208 -27.82 -28.36 -16.20
C GLY A 208 -27.34 -27.20 -15.32
N VAL A 209 -27.17 -27.45 -14.02
CA VAL A 209 -26.60 -26.50 -13.06
C VAL A 209 -25.63 -27.22 -12.13
N ARG A 210 -24.39 -26.73 -12.08
CA ARG A 210 -23.41 -27.05 -11.04
C ARG A 210 -23.67 -26.13 -9.85
N LEU A 211 -23.71 -26.67 -8.65
CA LEU A 211 -23.95 -25.91 -7.42
C LEU A 211 -22.91 -26.29 -6.37
N ALA A 212 -22.27 -25.28 -5.77
CA ALA A 212 -21.31 -25.45 -4.69
C ALA A 212 -21.58 -24.49 -3.51
N GLU A 213 -20.84 -24.68 -2.43
CA GLU A 213 -21.11 -24.06 -1.12
C GLU A 213 -20.98 -22.54 -1.12
N GLY A 214 -19.97 -22.02 -1.83
CA GLY A 214 -19.65 -20.59 -1.91
C GLY A 214 -19.54 -19.91 -0.54
N TRP A 215 -19.94 -18.65 -0.46
CA TRP A 215 -20.03 -17.92 0.80
C TRP A 215 -21.22 -18.35 1.67
N PHE A 216 -22.26 -18.95 1.07
CA PHE A 216 -23.50 -19.25 1.77
C PHE A 216 -23.32 -20.33 2.86
N THR A 217 -22.67 -21.45 2.49
CA THR A 217 -22.42 -22.59 3.41
C THR A 217 -20.94 -22.87 3.65
N GLY A 218 -20.04 -22.32 2.83
CA GLY A 218 -18.60 -22.53 2.95
C GLY A 218 -17.99 -21.91 4.22
N ARG A 219 -16.72 -22.25 4.46
CA ARG A 219 -15.97 -21.74 5.61
C ARG A 219 -15.52 -20.29 5.36
N LEU A 220 -15.82 -19.40 6.31
CA LEU A 220 -15.46 -17.99 6.26
C LEU A 220 -14.82 -17.50 7.57
N SER A 221 -13.99 -16.45 7.47
CA SER A 221 -13.26 -15.79 8.57
C SER A 221 -12.05 -16.58 9.12
N PHE A 222 -11.27 -15.93 9.97
CA PHE A 222 -10.02 -16.39 10.59
C PHE A 222 -10.28 -17.23 11.86
N ASP A 223 -9.22 -17.60 12.61
CA ASP A 223 -9.27 -18.49 13.78
C ASP A 223 -9.89 -19.87 13.49
N GLY A 224 -9.74 -20.35 12.25
CA GLY A 224 -10.33 -21.60 11.75
C GLY A 224 -11.71 -21.41 11.12
N GLY A 225 -12.28 -20.22 11.21
CA GLY A 225 -13.50 -19.82 10.52
C GLY A 225 -14.76 -20.56 10.98
N ARG A 226 -15.88 -20.22 10.34
CA ARG A 226 -17.19 -20.86 10.57
C ARG A 226 -17.85 -21.19 9.24
N ARG A 227 -18.53 -22.34 9.17
CA ARG A 227 -19.34 -22.79 8.04
C ARG A 227 -20.80 -22.50 8.29
N ASN A 228 -21.62 -22.58 7.24
CA ASN A 228 -23.09 -22.49 7.33
C ASN A 228 -23.56 -21.19 7.99
N ILE A 229 -22.92 -20.06 7.65
CA ILE A 229 -23.23 -18.76 8.29
C ILE A 229 -24.66 -18.32 7.98
N TYR A 230 -25.09 -18.47 6.72
CA TYR A 230 -26.40 -18.02 6.24
C TYR A 230 -27.43 -19.15 6.13
N GLY A 231 -26.98 -20.40 6.15
CA GLY A 231 -27.84 -21.57 6.10
C GLY A 231 -27.05 -22.86 5.98
N THR A 232 -27.73 -23.99 6.14
CA THR A 232 -27.15 -25.35 6.12
C THR A 232 -27.27 -26.05 4.77
N ARG A 233 -28.05 -25.47 3.86
CA ARG A 233 -28.53 -26.15 2.66
C ARG A 233 -28.27 -25.31 1.41
N THR A 234 -27.41 -25.81 0.52
CA THR A 234 -27.22 -25.24 -0.81
C THR A 234 -28.49 -25.42 -1.63
N SER A 235 -28.91 -24.40 -2.37
CA SER A 235 -30.06 -24.53 -3.28
C SER A 235 -29.99 -23.58 -4.47
N VAL A 236 -30.64 -23.97 -5.57
CA VAL A 236 -30.72 -23.18 -6.80
C VAL A 236 -32.18 -22.84 -7.11
N LEU A 237 -32.39 -21.63 -7.62
CA LEU A 237 -33.65 -21.20 -8.24
C LEU A 237 -33.37 -20.80 -9.67
N ALA A 238 -34.04 -21.43 -10.64
CA ALA A 238 -33.88 -21.10 -12.04
C ALA A 238 -35.23 -21.08 -12.77
N GLN A 239 -35.36 -20.16 -13.73
CA GLN A 239 -36.51 -20.01 -14.60
C GLN A 239 -36.03 -19.69 -16.01
N LEU A 240 -36.24 -20.63 -16.94
CA LEU A 240 -35.99 -20.48 -18.36
C LEU A 240 -37.32 -20.14 -19.04
N GLU A 241 -37.39 -18.97 -19.67
CA GLU A 241 -38.55 -18.51 -20.44
C GLU A 241 -38.23 -18.55 -21.94
N LEU A 242 -39.07 -19.27 -22.70
CA LEU A 242 -38.92 -19.53 -24.13
C LEU A 242 -40.11 -18.91 -24.85
N ARG A 243 -39.91 -17.79 -25.54
CA ARG A 243 -40.94 -17.21 -26.41
C ARG A 243 -40.90 -17.92 -27.76
N LEU A 244 -42.04 -18.44 -28.18
CA LEU A 244 -42.19 -19.18 -29.43
C LEU A 244 -42.64 -18.25 -30.57
N ASP A 245 -42.50 -18.71 -31.81
CA ASP A 245 -42.86 -17.96 -33.02
C ASP A 245 -44.38 -17.76 -33.19
N ASP A 246 -45.20 -18.61 -32.56
CA ASP A 246 -46.66 -18.44 -32.47
C ASP A 246 -47.09 -17.38 -31.42
N GLY A 247 -46.13 -16.80 -30.70
CA GLY A 247 -46.35 -15.79 -29.67
C GLY A 247 -46.60 -16.33 -28.27
N THR A 248 -46.66 -17.65 -28.07
CA THR A 248 -46.78 -18.27 -26.75
C THR A 248 -45.44 -18.31 -26.00
N THR A 249 -45.48 -18.47 -24.68
CA THR A 249 -44.29 -18.61 -23.83
C THR A 249 -44.32 -19.97 -23.12
N GLN A 250 -43.29 -20.77 -23.33
CA GLN A 250 -43.02 -21.98 -22.56
C GLN A 250 -42.06 -21.64 -21.41
N ILE A 251 -42.38 -22.08 -20.19
CA ILE A 251 -41.59 -21.78 -18.99
C ILE A 251 -41.11 -23.09 -18.37
N ILE A 252 -39.80 -23.21 -18.16
CA ILE A 252 -39.15 -24.33 -17.47
C ILE A 252 -38.54 -23.80 -16.18
N THR A 253 -38.93 -24.35 -15.04
CA THR A 253 -38.54 -23.83 -13.71
C THR A 253 -37.81 -24.88 -12.87
N THR A 254 -37.18 -24.48 -11.77
CA THR A 254 -36.77 -25.43 -10.72
C THR A 254 -37.98 -25.95 -9.95
N ASP A 255 -38.12 -27.28 -9.89
CA ASP A 255 -39.20 -28.04 -9.25
C ASP A 255 -38.75 -29.50 -8.99
N ASN A 256 -39.65 -30.33 -8.47
CA ASN A 256 -39.38 -31.75 -8.17
C ASN A 256 -39.19 -32.68 -9.40
N GLU A 257 -39.26 -32.18 -10.64
CA GLU A 257 -38.93 -32.94 -11.84
C GLU A 257 -37.43 -32.96 -12.14
N TRP A 258 -36.66 -32.10 -11.45
CA TRP A 258 -35.22 -32.09 -11.54
C TRP A 258 -34.60 -33.33 -10.89
N THR A 259 -33.47 -33.75 -11.46
CA THR A 259 -32.65 -34.80 -10.88
C THR A 259 -31.28 -34.23 -10.50
N VAL A 260 -30.66 -34.83 -9.49
CA VAL A 260 -29.40 -34.37 -8.91
C VAL A 260 -28.46 -35.53 -8.62
N THR A 261 -27.16 -35.29 -8.76
CA THR A 261 -26.08 -36.21 -8.39
C THR A 261 -24.85 -35.42 -7.94
N GLN A 262 -23.86 -36.07 -7.32
CA GLN A 262 -22.60 -35.42 -6.96
C GLN A 262 -21.67 -35.37 -8.17
N GLY A 263 -21.04 -34.22 -8.41
CA GLY A 263 -20.12 -34.01 -9.53
C GLY A 263 -18.69 -34.49 -9.30
N PRO A 264 -17.82 -34.30 -10.32
CA PRO A 264 -16.38 -34.55 -10.23
C PRO A 264 -15.64 -33.63 -9.26
N ILE A 265 -16.17 -32.44 -8.95
CA ILE A 265 -15.62 -31.61 -7.88
C ILE A 265 -15.99 -32.22 -6.52
N ARG A 266 -15.01 -32.77 -5.81
CA ARG A 266 -15.17 -33.45 -4.53
C ARG A 266 -15.03 -32.53 -3.31
N GLN A 267 -14.46 -31.35 -3.52
CA GLN A 267 -14.37 -30.28 -2.54
C GLN A 267 -14.25 -28.96 -3.31
N ALA A 268 -15.06 -27.96 -2.93
CA ALA A 268 -15.06 -26.62 -3.50
C ALA A 268 -15.09 -25.57 -2.38
N GLU A 269 -13.92 -25.14 -1.90
CA GLU A 269 -13.83 -24.12 -0.85
C GLU A 269 -13.05 -22.90 -1.32
N LEU A 270 -13.57 -21.71 -1.00
CA LEU A 270 -12.94 -20.43 -1.38
C LEU A 270 -11.52 -20.29 -0.81
N TYR A 271 -11.27 -20.77 0.41
CA TYR A 271 -9.95 -20.68 1.05
C TYR A 271 -9.05 -21.88 0.71
N ASP A 272 -9.55 -23.10 0.90
CA ASP A 272 -8.69 -24.28 0.83
C ASP A 272 -8.42 -24.81 -0.58
N GLY A 273 -9.21 -24.36 -1.57
CA GLY A 273 -9.08 -24.75 -2.97
C GLY A 273 -10.09 -25.80 -3.43
N GLU A 274 -9.88 -26.30 -4.64
CA GLU A 274 -10.76 -27.26 -5.31
C GLU A 274 -10.08 -28.61 -5.50
N LYS A 275 -10.79 -29.70 -5.17
CA LYS A 275 -10.35 -31.06 -5.47
C LYS A 275 -11.23 -31.64 -6.56
N TYR A 276 -10.66 -31.77 -7.75
CA TYR A 276 -11.34 -32.25 -8.95
C TYR A 276 -10.89 -33.65 -9.30
N ASP A 277 -11.84 -34.57 -9.48
CA ASP A 277 -11.57 -35.93 -9.93
C ASP A 277 -12.19 -36.17 -11.31
N SER A 278 -11.38 -36.05 -12.37
CA SER A 278 -11.88 -36.22 -13.74
C SER A 278 -12.28 -37.66 -14.05
N THR A 279 -11.88 -38.63 -13.22
CA THR A 279 -12.34 -40.02 -13.35
C THR A 279 -13.84 -40.19 -13.11
N LEU A 280 -14.47 -39.19 -12.48
CA LEU A 280 -15.88 -39.10 -12.12
C LEU A 280 -16.69 -38.17 -13.04
N GLU A 281 -16.08 -37.62 -14.09
CA GLU A 281 -16.79 -36.82 -15.09
C GLU A 281 -17.92 -37.65 -15.73
N MET A 282 -19.12 -37.07 -15.78
CA MET A 282 -20.29 -37.67 -16.44
C MET A 282 -20.46 -37.03 -17.82
N SER A 283 -19.93 -37.69 -18.84
CA SER A 283 -20.05 -37.21 -20.22
C SER A 283 -21.51 -37.01 -20.61
N GLY A 284 -21.82 -35.84 -21.20
CA GLY A 284 -23.16 -35.51 -21.66
C GLY A 284 -24.21 -35.31 -20.57
N TRP A 285 -23.83 -35.12 -19.30
CA TRP A 285 -24.80 -34.94 -18.20
C TRP A 285 -25.79 -33.78 -18.44
N SER A 286 -25.36 -32.71 -19.12
CA SER A 286 -26.17 -31.55 -19.49
C SER A 286 -26.68 -31.60 -20.94
N LEU A 287 -26.65 -32.77 -21.59
CA LEU A 287 -27.29 -33.04 -22.88
C LEU A 287 -28.66 -33.73 -22.70
N PRO A 288 -29.58 -33.58 -23.69
CA PRO A 288 -30.79 -34.39 -23.72
C PRO A 288 -30.44 -35.88 -23.89
N GLY A 289 -31.17 -36.75 -23.20
CA GLY A 289 -30.98 -38.21 -23.28
C GLY A 289 -30.68 -38.87 -21.94
N GLU A 290 -30.40 -40.17 -22.01
CA GLU A 290 -29.99 -40.99 -20.86
C GLU A 290 -28.59 -40.60 -20.39
N VAL A 291 -28.41 -40.54 -19.07
CA VAL A 291 -27.16 -40.19 -18.40
C VAL A 291 -26.69 -41.38 -17.57
N THR A 292 -25.38 -41.58 -17.50
CA THR A 292 -24.78 -42.61 -16.65
C THR A 292 -24.75 -42.19 -15.19
N GLY A 293 -24.67 -43.18 -14.28
CA GLY A 293 -24.59 -42.94 -12.84
C GLY A 293 -25.95 -42.94 -12.14
N THR A 294 -25.93 -42.74 -10.83
CA THR A 294 -27.14 -42.69 -9.99
C THR A 294 -27.57 -41.23 -9.83
N TRP A 295 -28.79 -40.94 -10.28
CA TRP A 295 -29.42 -39.63 -10.15
C TRP A 295 -30.64 -39.76 -9.23
N GLU A 296 -30.72 -38.89 -8.23
CA GLU A 296 -31.85 -38.82 -7.31
C GLU A 296 -32.77 -37.65 -7.67
N LYS A 297 -34.02 -37.66 -7.18
CA LYS A 297 -34.89 -36.49 -7.35
C LYS A 297 -34.38 -35.34 -6.49
N ALA A 298 -34.38 -34.13 -7.06
CA ALA A 298 -34.13 -32.93 -6.29
C ALA A 298 -35.29 -32.69 -5.32
N GLU A 299 -34.99 -32.16 -4.14
CA GLU A 299 -36.00 -31.78 -3.16
C GLU A 299 -36.32 -30.29 -3.31
N GLU A 300 -37.61 -29.98 -3.38
CA GLU A 300 -38.06 -28.60 -3.25
C GLU A 300 -37.85 -28.12 -1.80
N VAL A 301 -37.31 -26.92 -1.66
CA VAL A 301 -37.11 -26.26 -0.37
C VAL A 301 -37.97 -24.99 -0.32
N PRO A 302 -38.36 -24.54 0.88
CA PRO A 302 -39.13 -23.32 1.01
C PRO A 302 -38.48 -22.15 0.26
N PHE A 303 -39.33 -21.36 -0.39
CA PHE A 303 -38.91 -20.10 -0.98
C PHE A 303 -38.32 -19.18 0.09
N ILE A 304 -37.45 -18.24 -0.29
CA ILE A 304 -36.86 -17.29 0.67
C ILE A 304 -37.95 -16.43 1.31
N SER A 305 -37.71 -15.94 2.52
CA SER A 305 -38.70 -15.10 3.21
C SER A 305 -39.01 -13.82 2.44
N ASP A 306 -40.20 -13.25 2.66
CA ASP A 306 -40.65 -12.03 1.99
C ASP A 306 -39.89 -10.77 2.43
N HIS A 307 -39.12 -10.82 3.53
CA HIS A 307 -38.22 -9.74 3.95
C HIS A 307 -36.85 -9.79 3.29
N ILE A 308 -36.50 -10.90 2.60
CA ILE A 308 -35.24 -11.01 1.86
C ILE A 308 -35.53 -10.60 0.42
N ASP A 309 -34.96 -9.52 -0.06
CA ASP A 309 -35.18 -9.02 -1.41
C ASP A 309 -34.60 -9.97 -2.47
N LEU A 310 -35.38 -10.33 -3.49
CA LEU A 310 -34.92 -11.09 -4.66
C LEU A 310 -34.85 -10.16 -5.87
N THR A 311 -33.68 -9.62 -6.14
CA THR A 311 -33.50 -8.55 -7.15
C THR A 311 -32.49 -8.96 -8.20
N ALA A 312 -32.49 -8.28 -9.34
CA ALA A 312 -31.40 -8.45 -10.28
C ALA A 312 -30.10 -7.89 -9.70
N ALA A 313 -28.97 -8.43 -10.14
CA ALA A 313 -27.67 -7.85 -9.86
C ALA A 313 -27.56 -6.44 -10.49
N THR A 314 -27.15 -5.45 -9.70
CA THR A 314 -26.97 -4.07 -10.16
C THR A 314 -25.52 -3.76 -10.52
N ALA A 315 -24.58 -4.51 -9.96
CA ALA A 315 -23.15 -4.42 -10.26
C ALA A 315 -22.75 -5.30 -11.43
N GLU A 316 -21.65 -4.95 -12.08
CA GLU A 316 -21.00 -5.85 -13.03
C GLU A 316 -20.65 -7.18 -12.36
N PRO A 317 -20.75 -8.30 -13.09
CA PRO A 317 -20.44 -9.61 -12.55
C PRO A 317 -18.92 -9.78 -12.41
N VAL A 318 -18.52 -10.72 -11.56
CA VAL A 318 -17.15 -11.24 -11.55
C VAL A 318 -16.94 -12.05 -12.83
N ARG A 319 -15.83 -11.80 -13.53
CA ARG A 319 -15.45 -12.50 -14.77
C ARG A 319 -14.00 -12.95 -14.71
N ARG A 320 -13.65 -13.84 -15.64
CA ARG A 320 -12.26 -14.18 -15.98
C ARG A 320 -11.78 -13.11 -16.96
N THR A 321 -11.09 -12.08 -16.47
CA THR A 321 -10.87 -10.83 -17.20
C THR A 321 -9.64 -10.85 -18.09
N GLU A 322 -8.59 -11.58 -17.68
CA GLU A 322 -7.38 -11.76 -18.49
C GLU A 322 -6.63 -13.05 -18.12
N THR A 323 -5.62 -13.40 -18.91
CA THR A 323 -4.71 -14.52 -18.64
C THR A 323 -3.28 -14.01 -18.56
N VAL A 324 -2.53 -14.47 -17.55
CA VAL A 324 -1.12 -14.16 -17.33
C VAL A 324 -0.30 -15.42 -17.58
N GLN A 325 0.66 -15.32 -18.49
CA GLN A 325 1.58 -16.42 -18.80
C GLN A 325 2.69 -16.48 -17.76
N SER A 326 3.27 -17.67 -17.58
CA SER A 326 4.43 -17.84 -16.69
C SER A 326 5.66 -17.09 -17.23
N VAL A 327 6.47 -16.54 -16.33
CA VAL A 327 7.72 -15.83 -16.68
C VAL A 327 8.96 -16.65 -16.36
N GLU A 328 8.91 -17.49 -15.32
CA GLU A 328 10.07 -18.27 -14.88
C GLU A 328 9.64 -19.59 -14.23
N LYS A 329 10.47 -20.62 -14.43
CA LYS A 329 10.44 -21.87 -13.65
C LYS A 329 11.61 -21.87 -12.68
N ILE A 330 11.32 -21.96 -11.39
CA ILE A 330 12.26 -21.96 -10.29
C ILE A 330 12.36 -23.38 -9.72
N ILE A 331 13.57 -23.86 -9.46
CA ILE A 331 13.81 -25.06 -8.65
C ILE A 331 14.24 -24.60 -7.26
N THR A 332 13.46 -24.96 -6.24
CA THR A 332 13.72 -24.52 -4.87
C THR A 332 14.95 -25.23 -4.28
N PRO A 333 15.52 -24.73 -3.17
CA PRO A 333 16.62 -25.41 -2.48
C PRO A 333 16.31 -26.86 -2.08
N THR A 334 15.04 -27.19 -1.81
CA THR A 334 14.59 -28.57 -1.54
C THR A 334 14.20 -29.38 -2.78
N GLY A 335 14.39 -28.82 -3.98
CA GLY A 335 14.15 -29.51 -5.25
C GLY A 335 12.71 -29.45 -5.77
N LYS A 336 11.85 -28.60 -5.21
CA LYS A 336 10.46 -28.43 -5.68
C LYS A 336 10.42 -27.54 -6.92
N THR A 337 9.37 -27.68 -7.72
CA THR A 337 9.14 -26.83 -8.91
C THR A 337 8.16 -25.72 -8.56
N ILE A 338 8.60 -24.47 -8.75
CA ILE A 338 7.78 -23.27 -8.63
C ILE A 338 7.70 -22.56 -9.99
N ILE A 339 6.53 -22.04 -10.32
CA ILE A 339 6.29 -21.16 -11.46
C ILE A 339 6.05 -19.75 -10.94
N ASP A 340 6.81 -18.78 -11.44
CA ASP A 340 6.57 -17.35 -11.23
C ASP A 340 5.73 -16.81 -12.40
N PHE A 341 4.66 -16.09 -12.09
CA PHE A 341 3.84 -15.36 -13.07
C PHE A 341 4.27 -13.89 -13.26
N GLY A 342 5.26 -13.43 -12.50
CA GLY A 342 5.81 -12.07 -12.56
C GLY A 342 4.90 -11.00 -11.93
N GLN A 343 3.72 -11.41 -11.46
CA GLN A 343 2.69 -10.55 -10.89
C GLN A 343 1.91 -11.32 -9.82
N ASN A 344 1.79 -10.72 -8.63
CA ASN A 344 0.80 -11.13 -7.63
C ASN A 344 -0.61 -10.74 -8.11
N LEU A 345 -1.48 -11.71 -8.30
CA LEU A 345 -2.79 -11.57 -8.93
C LEU A 345 -3.84 -12.39 -8.17
N VAL A 346 -5.11 -12.18 -8.52
CA VAL A 346 -6.22 -12.95 -7.98
C VAL A 346 -6.93 -13.76 -9.06
N GLY A 347 -7.14 -15.04 -8.77
CA GLY A 347 -7.84 -15.97 -9.65
C GLY A 347 -7.40 -17.40 -9.42
N TYR A 348 -7.08 -18.14 -10.49
CA TYR A 348 -6.67 -19.54 -10.40
C TYR A 348 -5.69 -19.92 -11.51
N VAL A 349 -5.12 -21.12 -11.44
CA VAL A 349 -4.26 -21.67 -12.50
C VAL A 349 -5.06 -22.60 -13.40
N ARG A 350 -4.97 -22.39 -14.72
CA ARG A 350 -5.46 -23.30 -15.74
C ARG A 350 -4.32 -24.19 -16.24
N ILE A 351 -4.55 -25.50 -16.27
CA ILE A 351 -3.71 -26.46 -16.98
C ILE A 351 -4.33 -26.71 -18.35
N LYS A 352 -3.64 -26.31 -19.43
CA LYS A 352 -4.17 -26.38 -20.81
C LYS A 352 -4.10 -27.76 -21.44
N GLN A 353 -3.06 -28.53 -21.12
CA GLN A 353 -2.83 -29.87 -21.65
C GLN A 353 -2.01 -30.66 -20.65
N ILE A 354 -2.58 -31.76 -20.15
CA ILE A 354 -1.88 -32.69 -19.28
C ILE A 354 -2.17 -34.14 -19.68
N LYS A 355 -1.15 -34.99 -19.61
CA LYS A 355 -1.25 -36.44 -19.81
C LYS A 355 -0.60 -37.16 -18.64
N GLY A 356 -1.20 -38.25 -18.22
CA GLY A 356 -0.70 -39.08 -17.14
C GLY A 356 -1.59 -40.30 -16.92
N PRO A 357 -1.20 -41.21 -16.04
CA PRO A 357 -2.00 -42.39 -15.76
C PRO A 357 -3.31 -42.03 -15.05
N ARG A 358 -4.36 -42.82 -15.31
CA ARG A 358 -5.65 -42.69 -14.62
C ARG A 358 -5.47 -42.74 -13.10
N GLY A 359 -6.12 -41.82 -12.39
CA GLY A 359 -6.05 -41.70 -10.93
C GLY A 359 -4.81 -40.97 -10.41
N HIS A 360 -3.88 -40.56 -11.29
CA HIS A 360 -2.73 -39.74 -10.91
C HIS A 360 -3.18 -38.37 -10.44
N LYS A 361 -2.55 -37.84 -9.39
CA LYS A 361 -2.90 -36.53 -8.81
C LYS A 361 -1.82 -35.51 -9.07
N VAL A 362 -2.23 -34.30 -9.41
CA VAL A 362 -1.37 -33.12 -9.52
C VAL A 362 -1.83 -32.11 -8.48
N THR A 363 -0.89 -31.64 -7.66
CA THR A 363 -1.18 -30.67 -6.59
C THR A 363 -0.61 -29.31 -6.96
N LEU A 364 -1.45 -28.28 -6.87
CA LEU A 364 -1.15 -26.90 -7.20
C LEU A 364 -1.28 -26.06 -5.93
N ARG A 365 -0.16 -25.54 -5.40
CA ARG A 365 -0.16 -24.71 -4.18
C ARG A 365 0.22 -23.27 -4.51
N HIS A 366 -0.54 -22.33 -3.98
CA HIS A 366 -0.46 -20.92 -4.35
C HIS A 366 0.10 -20.08 -3.20
N ALA A 367 0.97 -19.12 -3.49
CA ALA A 367 1.38 -18.09 -2.52
C ALA A 367 1.82 -16.78 -3.19
N GLU A 368 1.78 -15.69 -2.44
CA GLU A 368 2.17 -14.35 -2.91
C GLU A 368 3.68 -14.16 -3.02
N VAL A 369 4.46 -14.83 -2.15
CA VAL A 369 5.91 -14.61 -2.00
C VAL A 369 6.68 -15.91 -1.82
N LEU A 370 8.00 -15.81 -2.01
CA LEU A 370 8.96 -16.83 -1.60
C LEU A 370 9.65 -16.39 -0.30
N GLU A 371 9.99 -17.35 0.55
CA GLU A 371 10.81 -17.14 1.75
C GLU A 371 11.89 -18.22 1.79
N ASN A 372 13.16 -17.81 1.92
CA ASN A 372 14.32 -18.71 1.84
C ASN A 372 14.36 -19.56 0.54
N GLY A 373 13.81 -19.03 -0.57
CA GLY A 373 13.72 -19.73 -1.85
C GLY A 373 12.63 -20.80 -1.94
N GLU A 374 11.79 -20.92 -0.91
CA GLU A 374 10.65 -21.83 -0.84
C GLU A 374 9.33 -21.06 -0.86
N LEU A 375 8.20 -21.74 -1.11
CA LEU A 375 6.88 -21.11 -1.14
C LEU A 375 6.49 -20.56 0.26
N GLY A 376 6.24 -19.26 0.37
CA GLY A 376 5.93 -18.58 1.62
C GLY A 376 4.45 -18.70 2.02
N THR A 377 4.05 -19.84 2.60
CA THR A 377 2.62 -20.11 2.89
C THR A 377 2.17 -19.75 4.32
N ARG A 378 3.09 -19.46 5.25
CA ARG A 378 2.73 -19.07 6.63
C ARG A 378 1.70 -17.91 6.68
N PRO A 379 1.83 -16.85 5.88
CA PRO A 379 0.88 -15.72 5.92
C PRO A 379 -0.55 -16.06 5.46
N LEU A 380 -0.75 -17.21 4.81
CA LEU A 380 -2.09 -17.70 4.46
C LEU A 380 -2.90 -18.12 5.70
N ARG A 381 -2.24 -18.34 6.85
CA ARG A 381 -2.86 -18.81 8.10
C ARG A 381 -3.56 -20.16 7.89
N LEU A 382 -4.85 -20.29 8.24
CA LEU A 382 -5.64 -21.51 8.08
C LEU A 382 -6.37 -21.53 6.73
N CYS A 383 -5.60 -21.28 5.67
CA CYS A 383 -6.00 -21.31 4.28
C CYS A 383 -5.00 -22.17 3.51
N ALA A 384 -5.44 -23.29 2.95
CA ALA A 384 -4.55 -24.20 2.23
C ALA A 384 -4.15 -23.65 0.84
N ALA A 385 -5.02 -22.88 0.18
CA ALA A 385 -4.86 -22.34 -1.17
C ALA A 385 -4.32 -23.40 -2.16
N THR A 386 -4.89 -24.61 -2.13
CA THR A 386 -4.37 -25.79 -2.82
C THR A 386 -5.42 -26.46 -3.68
N ASP A 387 -5.16 -26.53 -4.97
CA ASP A 387 -6.00 -27.27 -5.92
C ASP A 387 -5.40 -28.64 -6.20
N ILE A 388 -6.25 -29.66 -6.33
CA ILE A 388 -5.82 -31.03 -6.66
C ILE A 388 -6.61 -31.54 -7.84
N TYR A 389 -5.91 -31.90 -8.91
CA TYR A 389 -6.50 -32.50 -10.11
C TYR A 389 -6.15 -33.99 -10.20
N THR A 390 -7.15 -34.86 -10.26
CA THR A 390 -6.99 -36.30 -10.49
C THR A 390 -7.32 -36.62 -11.95
N LEU A 391 -6.38 -37.19 -12.69
CA LEU A 391 -6.48 -37.44 -14.12
C LEU A 391 -7.35 -38.66 -14.45
N ARG A 392 -8.13 -38.60 -15.53
CA ARG A 392 -8.93 -39.73 -16.04
C ARG A 392 -8.11 -40.69 -16.87
N GLY A 393 -6.96 -40.23 -17.38
CA GLY A 393 -5.92 -41.03 -18.03
C GLY A 393 -6.25 -41.43 -19.46
N ASP A 394 -6.99 -40.58 -20.18
CA ASP A 394 -7.33 -40.79 -21.58
C ASP A 394 -6.12 -40.57 -22.50
N GLU A 395 -6.20 -41.04 -23.75
CA GLU A 395 -5.14 -40.81 -24.75
C GLU A 395 -5.01 -39.32 -25.12
N GLU A 396 -6.12 -38.58 -25.13
CA GLU A 396 -6.14 -37.14 -25.40
C GLU A 396 -5.72 -36.32 -24.16
N PRO A 397 -4.95 -35.24 -24.32
CA PRO A 397 -4.58 -34.38 -23.19
C PRO A 397 -5.82 -33.80 -22.49
N GLU A 398 -5.78 -33.74 -21.17
CA GLU A 398 -6.83 -33.17 -20.34
C GLU A 398 -6.57 -31.67 -20.07
N THR A 399 -7.64 -30.93 -19.79
CA THR A 399 -7.61 -29.52 -19.39
C THR A 399 -8.27 -29.39 -18.03
N TYR A 400 -7.65 -28.63 -17.13
CA TYR A 400 -8.19 -28.36 -15.79
C TYR A 400 -8.23 -26.86 -15.52
N GLU A 401 -9.36 -26.41 -14.98
CA GLU A 401 -9.47 -25.14 -14.26
C GLU A 401 -10.47 -25.28 -13.11
N PRO A 402 -10.19 -24.68 -11.93
CA PRO A 402 -11.17 -24.59 -10.86
C PRO A 402 -12.39 -23.75 -11.25
N ARG A 403 -13.54 -24.04 -10.63
CA ARG A 403 -14.82 -23.33 -10.84
C ARG A 403 -15.29 -22.55 -9.63
N PHE A 404 -15.04 -23.07 -8.44
CA PHE A 404 -15.68 -22.59 -7.21
C PHE A 404 -14.67 -22.18 -6.11
N THR A 405 -13.46 -21.80 -6.52
CA THR A 405 -12.42 -21.26 -5.64
C THR A 405 -11.58 -20.21 -6.36
N TYR A 406 -10.84 -19.40 -5.61
CA TYR A 406 -9.84 -18.48 -6.12
C TYR A 406 -8.74 -18.27 -5.08
N HIS A 407 -7.58 -17.80 -5.53
CA HIS A 407 -6.39 -17.59 -4.71
C HIS A 407 -5.76 -16.23 -5.05
N GLY A 408 -5.14 -15.58 -4.07
CA GLY A 408 -4.20 -14.48 -4.29
C GLY A 408 -2.77 -15.01 -4.33
N PHE A 409 -2.08 -14.89 -5.46
CA PHE A 409 -0.76 -15.49 -5.65
C PHE A 409 0.06 -14.85 -6.77
N ARG A 410 1.38 -14.98 -6.64
CA ARG A 410 2.34 -14.78 -7.73
C ARG A 410 3.03 -16.09 -8.11
N TYR A 411 3.23 -16.96 -7.12
CA TYR A 411 3.99 -18.18 -7.24
C TYR A 411 3.07 -19.39 -7.10
N LEU A 412 3.31 -20.36 -7.98
CA LEU A 412 2.64 -21.65 -7.98
C LEU A 412 3.66 -22.76 -7.78
N GLN A 413 3.55 -23.52 -6.70
CA GLN A 413 4.28 -24.78 -6.55
C GLN A 413 3.47 -25.91 -7.19
N ILE A 414 4.12 -26.69 -8.05
CA ILE A 414 3.52 -27.84 -8.72
C ILE A 414 4.19 -29.11 -8.20
N GLU A 415 3.39 -30.04 -7.70
CA GLU A 415 3.83 -31.33 -7.21
C GLU A 415 3.26 -32.45 -8.11
N ASP A 416 4.01 -33.55 -8.21
CA ASP A 416 3.63 -34.76 -8.94
C ASP A 416 3.27 -34.52 -10.42
N TRP A 417 4.02 -33.68 -11.14
CA TRP A 417 3.80 -33.46 -12.57
C TRP A 417 4.03 -34.76 -13.40
N PRO A 418 3.00 -35.31 -14.09
CA PRO A 418 3.08 -36.64 -14.70
C PRO A 418 3.68 -36.67 -16.10
N TRP A 419 3.96 -35.50 -16.71
CA TRP A 419 4.38 -35.40 -18.10
C TRP A 419 5.79 -34.81 -18.24
N PRO A 420 6.86 -35.61 -18.04
CA PRO A 420 8.24 -35.11 -17.93
C PRO A 420 8.73 -34.40 -19.21
N ASP A 421 8.28 -34.83 -20.39
CA ASP A 421 8.68 -34.25 -21.67
C ASP A 421 7.96 -32.92 -22.01
N LYS A 422 6.90 -32.56 -21.27
CA LYS A 422 6.16 -31.31 -21.49
C LYS A 422 6.70 -30.22 -20.59
N ASN A 423 7.07 -29.10 -21.20
CA ASN A 423 7.45 -27.92 -20.45
C ASN A 423 6.23 -27.37 -19.68
N VAL A 424 6.32 -27.41 -18.35
CA VAL A 424 5.24 -26.99 -17.46
C VAL A 424 4.86 -25.52 -17.64
N THR A 425 5.82 -24.64 -17.98
CA THR A 425 5.57 -23.20 -18.21
C THR A 425 4.67 -22.93 -19.42
N GLU A 426 4.63 -23.85 -20.38
CA GLU A 426 3.73 -23.79 -21.54
C GLU A 426 2.36 -24.41 -21.25
N ALA A 427 2.31 -25.31 -20.26
CA ALA A 427 1.11 -26.07 -19.91
C ALA A 427 0.22 -25.32 -18.91
N VAL A 428 0.77 -24.38 -18.13
CA VAL A 428 0.04 -23.61 -17.12
C VAL A 428 -0.05 -22.12 -17.46
N GLU A 429 -1.18 -21.52 -17.13
CA GLU A 429 -1.39 -20.06 -17.16
C GLU A 429 -2.24 -19.65 -15.95
N ALA A 430 -2.04 -18.44 -15.45
CA ALA A 430 -2.92 -17.86 -14.44
C ALA A 430 -4.09 -17.15 -15.12
N VAL A 431 -5.30 -17.38 -14.63
CA VAL A 431 -6.53 -16.72 -15.07
C VAL A 431 -6.91 -15.71 -14.01
N VAL A 432 -6.93 -14.43 -14.37
CA VAL A 432 -7.26 -13.34 -13.45
C VAL A 432 -8.77 -13.18 -13.35
N CYS A 433 -9.27 -13.07 -12.13
CA CYS A 433 -10.70 -12.96 -11.83
C CYS A 433 -10.98 -11.77 -10.91
N HIS A 434 -11.87 -10.88 -11.35
CA HIS A 434 -12.41 -9.80 -10.53
C HIS A 434 -13.76 -9.30 -11.10
N THR A 435 -14.45 -8.44 -10.36
CA THR A 435 -15.62 -7.70 -10.88
C THR A 435 -15.20 -6.89 -12.11
N ASP A 436 -15.90 -7.07 -13.23
CA ASP A 436 -15.57 -6.45 -14.53
C ASP A 436 -15.91 -4.95 -14.58
N MET A 437 -15.22 -4.16 -13.76
CA MET A 437 -15.33 -2.71 -13.69
C MET A 437 -14.66 -2.04 -14.90
N GLU A 438 -15.23 -0.92 -15.38
CA GLU A 438 -14.63 -0.09 -16.42
C GLU A 438 -13.38 0.62 -15.88
N GLU A 439 -12.22 0.46 -16.51
CA GLU A 439 -11.04 1.25 -16.17
C GLU A 439 -11.28 2.71 -16.59
N GLN A 440 -11.17 3.65 -15.65
CA GLN A 440 -11.51 5.06 -15.86
C GLN A 440 -10.30 5.99 -15.77
N GLY A 441 -9.34 5.69 -14.89
CA GLY A 441 -8.21 6.56 -14.59
C GLY A 441 -6.87 6.00 -15.03
N GLN A 442 -6.05 6.87 -15.61
CA GLN A 442 -4.67 6.57 -16.00
C GLN A 442 -3.70 7.60 -15.44
N PHE A 443 -2.49 7.16 -15.12
CA PHE A 443 -1.39 8.00 -14.66
C PHE A 443 -0.07 7.50 -15.24
N ALA A 444 0.81 8.42 -15.61
CA ALA A 444 2.19 8.14 -15.95
C ALA A 444 3.10 9.35 -15.68
N CYS A 445 4.36 9.11 -15.37
CA CYS A 445 5.37 10.15 -15.21
C CYS A 445 6.77 9.70 -15.62
N SER A 446 7.71 10.64 -15.59
CA SER A 446 9.13 10.41 -15.87
C SER A 446 9.88 9.50 -14.87
N ASN A 447 9.23 9.04 -13.79
CA ASN A 447 9.83 8.13 -12.81
C ASN A 447 9.19 6.73 -12.89
N ASP A 448 9.95 5.74 -13.34
CA ASP A 448 9.46 4.37 -13.54
C ASP A 448 8.98 3.68 -12.26
N LYS A 449 9.56 4.01 -11.11
CA LYS A 449 9.11 3.43 -9.83
C LYS A 449 7.75 3.97 -9.41
N LEU A 450 7.43 5.23 -9.70
CA LEU A 450 6.09 5.76 -9.48
C LEU A 450 5.07 5.22 -10.50
N ASN A 451 5.47 5.00 -11.75
CA ASN A 451 4.63 4.27 -12.71
C ASN A 451 4.33 2.86 -12.21
N LYS A 452 5.34 2.18 -11.65
CA LYS A 452 5.16 0.86 -11.02
C LYS A 452 4.30 0.93 -9.77
N LEU A 453 4.40 1.97 -8.94
CA LEU A 453 3.53 2.19 -7.79
C LEU A 453 2.07 2.29 -8.22
N PHE A 454 1.75 3.16 -9.19
CA PHE A 454 0.40 3.28 -9.71
C PHE A 454 -0.13 1.95 -10.28
N SER A 455 0.72 1.22 -11.02
CA SER A 455 0.40 -0.13 -11.51
C SER A 455 0.09 -1.09 -10.36
N ASN A 456 0.90 -1.10 -9.29
CA ASN A 456 0.70 -1.95 -8.12
C ASN A 456 -0.61 -1.59 -7.39
N VAL A 457 -0.96 -0.31 -7.28
CA VAL A 457 -2.24 0.13 -6.70
C VAL A 457 -3.42 -0.38 -7.54
N ARG A 458 -3.35 -0.24 -8.87
CA ARG A 458 -4.38 -0.76 -9.79
C ARG A 458 -4.56 -2.27 -9.65
N TRP A 459 -3.46 -3.04 -9.60
CA TRP A 459 -3.51 -4.49 -9.36
C TRP A 459 -4.16 -4.81 -8.02
N SER A 460 -3.73 -4.15 -6.94
CA SER A 460 -4.25 -4.43 -5.59
C SER A 460 -5.72 -4.09 -5.46
N MET A 461 -6.19 -3.04 -6.14
CA MET A 461 -7.61 -2.69 -6.18
C MET A 461 -8.42 -3.79 -6.88
N ARG A 462 -8.10 -4.14 -8.12
CA ARG A 462 -8.93 -5.10 -8.87
C ARG A 462 -8.91 -6.49 -8.25
N ASP A 463 -7.77 -6.90 -7.70
CA ASP A 463 -7.60 -8.17 -7.00
C ASP A 463 -8.52 -8.30 -5.78
N ASN A 464 -8.81 -7.18 -5.14
CA ASN A 464 -9.67 -7.10 -3.96
C ASN A 464 -11.11 -6.64 -4.26
N PHE A 465 -11.48 -6.52 -5.54
CA PHE A 465 -12.86 -6.21 -5.95
C PHE A 465 -13.44 -7.43 -6.64
N LEU A 466 -13.70 -8.48 -5.85
CA LEU A 466 -14.33 -9.71 -6.30
C LEU A 466 -15.67 -9.87 -5.57
N SER A 467 -16.75 -9.43 -6.24
CA SER A 467 -18.11 -9.30 -5.69
C SER A 467 -18.29 -8.26 -4.57
N ILE A 468 -17.32 -8.11 -3.67
CA ILE A 468 -17.27 -7.10 -2.60
C ILE A 468 -15.85 -6.51 -2.54
N PRO A 469 -15.63 -5.32 -1.93
CA PRO A 469 -14.30 -4.75 -1.71
C PRO A 469 -13.61 -5.39 -0.50
N THR A 470 -12.80 -6.42 -0.72
CA THR A 470 -12.12 -7.20 0.34
C THR A 470 -10.86 -6.50 0.86
N ASP A 471 -10.45 -6.82 2.08
CA ASP A 471 -9.16 -6.38 2.63
C ASP A 471 -7.97 -6.98 1.85
N CYS A 472 -7.95 -8.30 1.74
CA CYS A 472 -6.93 -9.07 1.05
C CYS A 472 -7.56 -10.30 0.36
N PRO A 473 -6.94 -10.90 -0.68
CA PRO A 473 -7.59 -11.93 -1.48
C PRO A 473 -7.04 -13.36 -1.29
N GLN A 474 -6.04 -13.57 -0.43
CA GLN A 474 -5.26 -14.80 -0.33
C GLN A 474 -5.53 -15.64 0.93
N ARG A 475 -5.59 -15.03 2.11
CA ARG A 475 -5.70 -15.75 3.40
C ARG A 475 -7.15 -16.07 3.76
N ASP A 476 -7.35 -16.70 4.92
CA ASP A 476 -8.66 -17.04 5.52
C ASP A 476 -9.40 -15.79 6.06
N GLU A 477 -9.61 -14.80 5.21
CA GLU A 477 -10.28 -13.54 5.53
C GLU A 477 -11.12 -13.09 4.35
N ARG A 478 -10.57 -12.25 3.46
CA ARG A 478 -11.25 -11.80 2.23
C ARG A 478 -12.60 -11.18 2.54
N LEU A 479 -12.62 -10.33 3.56
CA LEU A 479 -13.83 -9.73 4.13
C LEU A 479 -13.93 -8.29 3.69
N GLY A 480 -15.17 -7.79 3.55
CA GLY A 480 -15.42 -6.41 3.18
C GLY A 480 -15.15 -5.43 4.32
N TRP A 481 -13.88 -5.24 4.70
CA TRP A 481 -13.48 -4.37 5.81
C TRP A 481 -13.78 -2.90 5.50
N THR A 482 -14.52 -2.28 6.41
CA THR A 482 -15.10 -0.96 6.18
C THR A 482 -14.08 0.17 6.23
N GLY A 483 -13.08 0.10 7.12
CA GLY A 483 -12.05 1.13 7.28
C GLY A 483 -11.11 1.23 6.09
N ASP A 484 -10.72 0.09 5.54
CA ASP A 484 -9.88 -0.05 4.36
C ASP A 484 -10.51 0.69 3.18
N LEU A 485 -11.78 0.39 2.90
CA LEU A 485 -12.52 1.05 1.83
C LEU A 485 -12.78 2.53 2.13
N ALA A 486 -13.12 2.89 3.38
CA ALA A 486 -13.42 4.28 3.75
C ALA A 486 -12.31 5.25 3.33
N LEU A 487 -11.06 4.84 3.50
CA LEU A 487 -9.88 5.63 3.16
C LEU A 487 -9.46 5.49 1.70
N PHE A 488 -9.71 4.34 1.06
CA PHE A 488 -9.31 4.08 -0.32
C PHE A 488 -10.35 4.54 -1.36
N THR A 489 -11.63 4.72 -1.00
CA THR A 489 -12.72 5.05 -1.95
C THR A 489 -12.37 6.21 -2.90
N PRO A 490 -11.80 7.35 -2.46
CA PRO A 490 -11.44 8.44 -3.37
C PRO A 490 -10.41 8.06 -4.44
N THR A 491 -9.55 7.10 -4.15
CA THR A 491 -8.59 6.56 -5.14
C THR A 491 -9.26 5.52 -6.02
N ALA A 492 -10.10 4.66 -5.43
CA ALA A 492 -10.84 3.63 -6.16
C ALA A 492 -11.70 4.22 -7.28
N THR A 493 -12.44 5.30 -6.98
CA THR A 493 -13.35 5.97 -7.92
C THR A 493 -12.63 6.68 -9.07
N PHE A 494 -11.34 6.99 -8.90
CA PHE A 494 -10.51 7.47 -10.01
C PHE A 494 -10.08 6.32 -10.91
N ILE A 495 -9.59 5.21 -10.35
CA ILE A 495 -8.98 4.13 -11.14
C ILE A 495 -10.05 3.36 -11.94
N TYR A 496 -11.16 2.97 -11.31
CA TYR A 496 -12.23 2.18 -11.92
C TYR A 496 -13.62 2.76 -11.65
N GLY A 497 -14.54 2.51 -12.58
CA GLY A 497 -15.97 2.73 -12.40
C GLY A 497 -16.58 1.75 -11.40
N CYS A 498 -16.37 1.99 -10.11
CA CYS A 498 -16.81 1.12 -9.02
C CYS A 498 -18.14 1.54 -8.37
N TYR A 499 -18.85 2.52 -8.96
CA TYR A 499 -20.12 3.01 -8.39
C TYR A 499 -21.18 1.92 -8.21
N PRO A 500 -21.47 1.03 -9.20
CA PRO A 500 -22.51 0.02 -9.04
C PRO A 500 -22.22 -0.98 -7.91
N ILE A 501 -21.01 -1.54 -7.85
CA ILE A 501 -20.60 -2.50 -6.82
C ILE A 501 -20.62 -1.87 -5.42
N LEU A 502 -20.11 -0.64 -5.26
CA LEU A 502 -20.08 0.01 -3.96
C LEU A 502 -21.48 0.48 -3.51
N LYS A 503 -22.34 0.92 -4.45
CA LYS A 503 -23.75 1.21 -4.14
C LYS A 503 -24.48 -0.03 -3.63
N ASP A 504 -24.26 -1.20 -4.23
CA ASP A 504 -24.87 -2.45 -3.79
C ASP A 504 -24.32 -2.92 -2.43
N TRP A 505 -23.01 -2.82 -2.24
CA TRP A 505 -22.34 -3.17 -0.98
C TRP A 505 -22.79 -2.28 0.19
N LEU A 506 -22.94 -0.97 -0.01
CA LEU A 506 -23.43 -0.03 1.01
C LEU A 506 -24.87 -0.32 1.46
N LYS A 507 -25.70 -0.99 0.65
CA LYS A 507 -27.00 -1.50 1.12
C LYS A 507 -26.81 -2.56 2.20
N GLY A 508 -25.88 -3.48 1.98
CA GLY A 508 -25.51 -4.52 2.96
C GLY A 508 -24.96 -3.93 4.25
N VAL A 509 -24.08 -2.92 4.14
CA VAL A 509 -23.55 -2.19 5.31
C VAL A 509 -24.68 -1.55 6.12
N SER A 510 -25.62 -0.88 5.46
CA SER A 510 -26.78 -0.28 6.12
C SER A 510 -27.71 -1.33 6.75
N PHE A 511 -27.87 -2.51 6.14
CA PHE A 511 -28.64 -3.61 6.73
C PHE A 511 -27.96 -4.13 8.00
N ASP A 512 -26.68 -4.48 7.93
CA ASP A 512 -25.90 -4.99 9.05
C ASP A 512 -25.85 -3.96 10.21
N GLN A 513 -25.76 -2.67 9.89
CA GLN A 513 -25.85 -1.57 10.86
C GLN A 513 -27.17 -1.61 11.66
N LYS A 514 -28.29 -1.84 10.97
CA LYS A 514 -29.61 -1.93 11.61
C LYS A 514 -29.67 -3.13 12.57
N GLN A 515 -29.07 -4.26 12.19
CA GLN A 515 -28.97 -5.45 13.06
C GLN A 515 -28.12 -5.21 14.33
N ARG A 516 -27.18 -4.25 14.27
CA ARG A 516 -26.26 -3.89 15.35
C ARG A 516 -26.71 -2.64 16.15
N GLY A 517 -28.01 -2.32 16.12
CA GLY A 517 -28.56 -1.21 16.91
C GLY A 517 -28.06 0.18 16.48
N GLY A 518 -27.66 0.33 15.21
CA GLY A 518 -27.22 1.60 14.63
C GLY A 518 -25.70 1.75 14.49
N ILE A 519 -24.91 0.81 15.03
CA ILE A 519 -23.45 0.78 14.87
C ILE A 519 -23.13 0.03 13.56
N PRO A 520 -22.47 0.64 12.56
CA PRO A 520 -22.05 -0.06 11.34
C PRO A 520 -21.20 -1.30 11.63
N PRO A 521 -21.15 -2.28 10.73
CA PRO A 521 -20.27 -3.43 10.93
C PRO A 521 -18.79 -3.10 10.65
N MET A 522 -17.88 -3.88 11.23
CA MET A 522 -16.45 -3.83 10.89
C MET A 522 -16.18 -4.40 9.49
N VAL A 523 -16.95 -5.41 9.10
CA VAL A 523 -16.95 -6.01 7.76
C VAL A 523 -18.38 -6.18 7.27
N SER A 524 -18.63 -5.97 5.98
CA SER A 524 -19.92 -6.32 5.37
C SER A 524 -19.71 -7.16 4.10
N PRO A 525 -20.47 -8.26 3.90
CA PRO A 525 -21.46 -8.84 4.80
C PRO A 525 -20.89 -9.26 6.17
N ASN A 526 -21.63 -8.98 7.25
CA ASN A 526 -21.13 -9.20 8.61
C ASN A 526 -21.08 -10.70 8.97
N VAL A 527 -19.86 -11.21 9.15
CA VAL A 527 -19.59 -12.59 9.59
C VAL A 527 -18.83 -12.66 10.92
N LEU A 528 -18.65 -11.54 11.62
CA LEU A 528 -17.75 -11.46 12.78
C LEU A 528 -18.46 -11.58 14.14
N ASP A 529 -19.77 -11.34 14.25
CA ASP A 529 -20.48 -11.26 15.56
C ASP A 529 -20.30 -12.48 16.48
N LYS A 530 -20.06 -13.67 15.92
CA LYS A 530 -19.83 -14.89 16.71
C LYS A 530 -18.35 -15.29 16.79
N CYS A 531 -17.44 -14.44 16.33
CA CYS A 531 -16.00 -14.61 16.52
C CYS A 531 -15.60 -14.15 17.92
N ARG A 532 -14.54 -14.75 18.48
CA ARG A 532 -14.15 -14.48 19.88
C ARG A 532 -13.57 -13.07 20.07
N ILE A 533 -12.67 -12.65 19.17
CA ILE A 533 -11.93 -11.38 19.29
C ILE A 533 -12.72 -10.23 18.68
N TRP A 534 -13.26 -10.45 17.48
CA TRP A 534 -13.93 -9.41 16.67
C TRP A 534 -15.47 -9.48 16.72
N GLY A 535 -16.03 -10.37 17.54
CA GLY A 535 -17.48 -10.48 17.75
C GLY A 535 -18.09 -9.43 18.68
N PRO A 536 -17.39 -8.88 19.69
CA PRO A 536 -17.91 -7.73 20.43
C PRO A 536 -18.27 -6.59 19.47
N VAL A 537 -19.38 -5.89 19.75
CA VAL A 537 -19.80 -4.72 18.97
C VAL A 537 -19.41 -3.47 19.74
N TRP A 538 -18.54 -2.64 19.17
CA TRP A 538 -18.17 -1.35 19.73
C TRP A 538 -18.03 -0.29 18.61
N PRO A 539 -18.36 0.99 18.87
CA PRO A 539 -18.15 2.07 17.91
C PRO A 539 -16.66 2.35 17.64
N CYS A 540 -16.22 2.29 16.38
CA CYS A 540 -14.86 2.62 15.96
C CYS A 540 -14.87 3.65 14.82
N ALA A 541 -14.19 4.78 15.02
CA ALA A 541 -13.97 5.77 13.96
C ALA A 541 -13.19 5.16 12.79
N ILE A 542 -13.23 5.82 11.63
CA ILE A 542 -12.70 5.38 10.33
C ILE A 542 -13.46 4.18 9.76
N TRP A 543 -13.47 3.05 10.46
CA TRP A 543 -14.18 1.84 10.03
C TRP A 543 -15.66 2.12 9.86
N HIS A 544 -16.31 2.60 10.90
CA HIS A 544 -17.74 2.87 10.83
C HIS A 544 -18.07 4.19 10.12
N ASP A 545 -17.09 5.09 9.97
CA ASP A 545 -17.24 6.31 9.17
C ASP A 545 -17.39 6.03 7.66
N VAL A 546 -17.18 4.78 7.20
CA VAL A 546 -17.44 4.36 5.81
C VAL A 546 -18.82 4.77 5.31
N VAL A 547 -19.83 4.76 6.19
CA VAL A 547 -21.21 5.10 5.83
C VAL A 547 -21.38 6.58 5.47
N VAL A 548 -20.42 7.43 5.86
CA VAL A 548 -20.35 8.85 5.48
C VAL A 548 -19.33 9.05 4.35
N LEU A 549 -18.12 8.50 4.52
CA LEU A 549 -16.98 8.76 3.62
C LEU A 549 -17.16 8.15 2.23
N ALA A 550 -17.62 6.90 2.13
CA ALA A 550 -17.74 6.23 0.83
C ALA A 550 -18.89 6.80 -0.03
N PRO A 551 -20.12 7.00 0.48
CA PRO A 551 -21.18 7.67 -0.29
C PRO A 551 -20.79 9.08 -0.74
N TRP A 552 -20.07 9.83 0.11
CA TRP A 552 -19.59 11.16 -0.25
C TRP A 552 -18.59 11.10 -1.41
N ALA A 553 -17.61 10.20 -1.36
CA ALA A 553 -16.65 10.02 -2.46
C ALA A 553 -17.33 9.58 -3.77
N LEU A 554 -18.31 8.68 -3.69
CA LEU A 554 -19.12 8.26 -4.84
C LEU A 554 -19.92 9.42 -5.44
N TYR A 555 -20.53 10.27 -4.60
CA TYR A 555 -21.21 11.48 -5.05
C TYR A 555 -20.23 12.48 -5.68
N GLN A 556 -19.08 12.71 -5.05
CA GLN A 556 -18.05 13.60 -5.58
C GLN A 556 -17.61 13.10 -6.97
N GLU A 557 -17.32 11.82 -7.14
CA GLU A 557 -16.92 11.28 -8.45
C GLU A 557 -18.03 11.44 -9.50
N THR A 558 -19.27 11.09 -9.16
CA THR A 558 -20.33 10.87 -10.16
C THR A 558 -21.35 11.99 -10.28
N ALA A 559 -21.41 12.93 -9.32
CA ALA A 559 -22.53 13.86 -9.11
C ALA A 559 -23.91 13.20 -8.93
N ASP A 560 -23.97 11.89 -8.66
CA ASP A 560 -25.23 11.19 -8.43
C ASP A 560 -25.69 11.38 -6.98
N SER A 561 -26.61 12.32 -6.74
CA SER A 561 -27.12 12.59 -5.39
C SER A 561 -28.01 11.48 -4.81
N SER A 562 -28.39 10.47 -5.60
CA SER A 562 -29.23 9.36 -5.11
C SER A 562 -28.51 8.54 -4.04
N ILE A 563 -27.19 8.32 -4.17
CA ILE A 563 -26.41 7.58 -3.16
C ILE A 563 -26.46 8.26 -1.79
N LEU A 564 -26.45 9.59 -1.76
CA LEU A 564 -26.57 10.36 -0.52
C LEU A 564 -27.96 10.24 0.07
N SER A 565 -29.01 10.28 -0.77
CA SER A 565 -30.39 10.10 -0.32
C SER A 565 -30.63 8.68 0.23
N ASP A 566 -30.12 7.66 -0.48
CA ASP A 566 -30.28 6.25 -0.13
C ASP A 566 -29.57 5.92 1.20
N GLN A 567 -28.44 6.59 1.49
CA GLN A 567 -27.61 6.33 2.68
C GLN A 567 -27.80 7.35 3.82
N PHE A 568 -28.62 8.38 3.64
CA PHE A 568 -28.77 9.47 4.62
C PHE A 568 -29.16 8.98 6.02
N GLU A 569 -30.09 8.01 6.10
CA GLU A 569 -30.52 7.42 7.37
C GLU A 569 -29.35 6.70 8.07
N SER A 570 -28.55 5.93 7.32
CA SER A 570 -27.38 5.22 7.83
C SER A 570 -26.33 6.17 8.42
N MET A 571 -26.04 7.26 7.70
CA MET A 571 -25.12 8.32 8.13
C MET A 571 -25.55 8.98 9.43
N GLU A 572 -26.81 9.42 9.49
CA GLU A 572 -27.36 10.10 10.67
C GLU A 572 -27.43 9.17 11.88
N THR A 573 -27.78 7.91 11.65
CA THR A 573 -27.84 6.89 12.71
C THR A 573 -26.46 6.67 13.32
N TRP A 574 -25.42 6.54 12.48
CA TRP A 574 -24.06 6.37 12.96
C TRP A 574 -23.61 7.53 13.84
N LEU A 575 -23.73 8.78 13.36
CA LEU A 575 -23.28 9.96 14.11
C LEU A 575 -23.98 10.16 15.46
N LYS A 576 -25.22 9.67 15.58
CA LYS A 576 -26.02 9.70 16.81
C LYS A 576 -25.59 8.66 17.85
N VAL A 577 -25.11 7.49 17.42
CA VAL A 577 -24.71 6.41 18.34
C VAL A 577 -23.24 6.49 18.77
N ILE A 578 -22.46 7.41 18.18
CA ILE A 578 -21.08 7.67 18.61
C ILE A 578 -21.06 8.04 20.11
N PRO A 579 -20.29 7.33 20.95
CA PRO A 579 -20.18 7.63 22.37
C PRO A 579 -19.47 8.97 22.57
N ARG A 580 -20.05 9.84 23.40
CA ARG A 580 -19.55 11.20 23.68
C ARG A 580 -19.05 11.34 25.11
N ASN A 581 -18.15 12.29 25.34
CA ASN A 581 -17.83 12.70 26.71
C ASN A 581 -19.08 13.27 27.40
N LYS A 582 -19.19 13.05 28.71
CA LYS A 582 -20.36 13.49 29.50
C LYS A 582 -20.22 14.92 30.04
N ASP A 583 -18.99 15.37 30.25
CA ASP A 583 -18.64 16.71 30.71
C ASP A 583 -17.37 17.22 29.99
N GLY A 584 -17.07 18.52 30.11
CA GLY A 584 -15.96 19.14 29.41
C GLY A 584 -16.19 19.19 27.89
N SER A 585 -15.54 18.28 27.17
CA SER A 585 -15.49 18.21 25.69
C SER A 585 -16.64 17.35 25.11
N THR A 586 -17.88 17.79 25.32
CA THR A 586 -19.10 17.00 25.04
C THR A 586 -19.43 16.83 23.55
N HIS A 587 -18.80 17.60 22.67
CA HIS A 587 -18.95 17.46 21.22
C HIS A 587 -17.93 16.47 20.62
N LEU A 588 -16.98 15.99 21.42
CA LEU A 588 -15.99 14.98 21.05
C LEU A 588 -16.42 13.55 21.41
N TRP A 589 -15.75 12.56 20.82
CA TRP A 589 -15.80 11.16 21.25
C TRP A 589 -15.46 11.02 22.73
N SER A 590 -16.09 10.05 23.39
CA SER A 590 -15.67 9.57 24.71
C SER A 590 -14.21 9.15 24.66
N PHE A 591 -13.37 9.72 25.52
CA PHE A 591 -11.95 9.36 25.56
C PHE A 591 -11.69 7.93 26.05
N ASP A 592 -12.67 7.32 26.71
CA ASP A 592 -12.64 5.91 27.13
C ASP A 592 -13.08 4.93 26.03
N ALA A 593 -13.47 5.40 24.84
CA ALA A 593 -13.93 4.53 23.76
C ALA A 593 -12.75 3.84 23.07
N ASP A 594 -12.81 2.52 22.95
CA ASP A 594 -11.79 1.74 22.22
C ASP A 594 -11.74 2.12 20.74
N GLN A 595 -10.53 2.27 20.19
CA GLN A 595 -10.30 2.67 18.80
C GLN A 595 -9.14 1.87 18.19
N LEU A 596 -9.26 1.53 16.90
CA LEU A 596 -8.13 1.06 16.08
C LEU A 596 -7.24 2.23 15.64
N ALA A 597 -7.85 3.39 15.34
CA ALA A 597 -7.19 4.64 14.96
C ALA A 597 -6.16 4.48 13.82
N ASP A 598 -4.90 4.86 14.05
CA ASP A 598 -3.85 4.83 13.03
C ASP A 598 -3.21 3.43 12.89
N TRP A 599 -4.06 2.45 12.62
CA TRP A 599 -3.71 1.03 12.47
C TRP A 599 -2.50 0.82 11.56
N LEU A 600 -1.59 -0.06 11.97
CA LEU A 600 -0.34 -0.37 11.26
C LEU A 600 0.58 0.86 11.06
N ASP A 601 0.63 1.77 12.03
CA ASP A 601 1.78 2.67 12.21
C ASP A 601 3.07 1.82 12.17
N PRO A 602 4.10 2.21 11.40
CA PRO A 602 5.34 1.43 11.31
C PRO A 602 6.09 1.23 12.64
N ASN A 603 5.76 1.97 13.70
CA ASN A 603 6.29 1.74 15.05
C ASN A 603 5.39 0.85 15.92
N ALA A 604 4.18 0.51 15.46
CA ALA A 604 3.33 -0.44 16.15
C ALA A 604 4.01 -1.83 16.11
N PRO A 605 4.04 -2.56 17.25
CA PRO A 605 4.68 -3.87 17.29
C PRO A 605 3.91 -4.87 16.42
N PRO A 606 4.59 -5.89 15.83
CA PRO A 606 3.95 -6.84 14.92
C PRO A 606 2.72 -7.57 15.48
N ASP A 607 2.69 -7.81 16.79
CA ASP A 607 1.63 -8.50 17.54
C ASP A 607 0.48 -7.59 18.02
N ASP A 608 0.61 -6.27 17.91
CA ASP A 608 -0.43 -5.31 18.30
C ASP A 608 -0.43 -4.08 17.37
N ALA A 609 -1.09 -4.25 16.22
CA ALA A 609 -1.14 -3.26 15.15
C ALA A 609 -1.97 -2.00 15.49
N ALA A 610 -2.77 -2.01 16.56
CA ALA A 610 -3.52 -0.83 17.03
C ALA A 610 -2.66 0.11 17.89
N LYS A 611 -1.51 -0.36 18.37
CA LYS A 611 -0.63 0.41 19.27
C LYS A 611 0.24 1.42 18.50
N ALA A 612 -0.43 2.31 17.78
CA ALA A 612 0.16 3.41 17.05
C ALA A 612 0.76 4.48 17.97
N THR A 613 1.61 5.35 17.41
CA THR A 613 2.24 6.45 18.14
C THR A 613 1.33 7.66 18.32
N THR A 614 0.30 7.78 17.48
CA THR A 614 -0.73 8.83 17.61
C THR A 614 -1.82 8.40 18.57
N ASP A 615 -2.20 9.31 19.48
CA ASP A 615 -3.29 9.12 20.42
C ASP A 615 -4.61 8.71 19.70
N PRO A 616 -5.22 7.55 20.02
CA PRO A 616 -6.40 7.07 19.31
C PRO A 616 -7.63 7.99 19.41
N PRO A 617 -7.97 8.58 20.58
CA PRO A 617 -9.02 9.60 20.67
C PRO A 617 -8.79 10.83 19.78
N LEU A 618 -7.54 11.31 19.64
CA LEU A 618 -7.22 12.40 18.70
C LEU A 618 -7.63 12.03 17.27
N VAL A 619 -7.27 10.82 16.80
CA VAL A 619 -7.64 10.35 15.46
C VAL A 619 -9.17 10.26 15.31
N ALA A 620 -9.85 9.63 16.27
CA ALA A 620 -11.32 9.49 16.23
C ALA A 620 -12.04 10.85 16.20
N ASN A 621 -11.55 11.82 16.96
CA ASN A 621 -12.08 13.18 16.99
C ASN A 621 -11.81 13.98 15.71
N ALA A 622 -10.64 13.78 15.08
CA ALA A 622 -10.34 14.36 13.78
C ALA A 622 -11.32 13.87 12.69
N PHE A 623 -11.56 12.55 12.64
CA PHE A 623 -12.50 11.96 11.69
C PHE A 623 -13.97 12.29 11.97
N LEU A 624 -14.35 12.40 13.25
CA LEU A 624 -15.67 12.91 13.63
C LEU A 624 -15.94 14.28 13.03
N ILE A 625 -15.02 15.23 13.22
CA ILE A 625 -15.18 16.60 12.72
C ILE A 625 -15.27 16.59 11.19
N HIS A 626 -14.44 15.78 10.54
CA HIS A 626 -14.50 15.60 9.09
C HIS A 626 -15.86 15.05 8.62
N CYS A 627 -16.41 14.04 9.30
CA CYS A 627 -17.73 13.50 8.99
C CYS A 627 -18.86 14.52 9.26
N LEU A 628 -18.75 15.34 10.30
CA LEU A 628 -19.72 16.42 10.56
C LEU A 628 -19.69 17.48 9.45
N ASP A 629 -18.50 17.87 8.97
CA ASP A 629 -18.34 18.78 7.84
C ASP A 629 -18.97 18.20 6.56
N ILE A 630 -18.74 16.91 6.30
CA ILE A 630 -19.34 16.20 5.16
C ILE A 630 -20.86 16.15 5.31
N MET A 631 -21.40 15.85 6.50
CA MET A 631 -22.84 15.82 6.69
C MET A 631 -23.51 17.17 6.51
N GLY A 632 -22.84 18.27 6.89
CA GLY A 632 -23.29 19.62 6.54
C GLY A 632 -23.46 19.79 5.02
N GLN A 633 -22.49 19.31 4.23
CA GLN A 633 -22.52 19.36 2.77
C GLN A 633 -23.56 18.41 2.16
N VAL A 634 -23.65 17.16 2.66
CA VAL A 634 -24.68 16.19 2.24
C VAL A 634 -26.08 16.77 2.44
N CYS A 635 -26.34 17.36 3.62
CA CYS A 635 -27.62 18.03 3.88
C CYS A 635 -27.87 19.18 2.90
N SER A 636 -26.84 19.96 2.53
CA SER A 636 -26.96 21.03 1.54
C SER A 636 -27.36 20.49 0.16
N VAL A 637 -26.66 19.45 -0.32
CA VAL A 637 -26.96 18.76 -1.60
C VAL A 637 -28.39 18.22 -1.63
N LEU A 638 -28.87 17.67 -0.51
CA LEU A 638 -30.22 17.12 -0.38
C LEU A 638 -31.30 18.17 -0.04
N GLY A 639 -30.95 19.47 0.05
CA GLY A 639 -31.91 20.54 0.36
C GLY A 639 -32.42 20.55 1.81
N LYS A 640 -31.70 19.95 2.75
CA LYS A 640 -32.03 19.86 4.18
C LYS A 640 -31.36 20.97 5.00
N ALA A 641 -31.80 22.23 4.78
CA ALA A 641 -31.13 23.42 5.32
C ALA A 641 -30.98 23.45 6.85
N GLU A 642 -32.04 23.11 7.61
CA GLU A 642 -31.99 23.12 9.08
C GLU A 642 -31.01 22.08 9.63
N THR A 643 -31.04 20.87 9.09
CA THR A 643 -30.11 19.78 9.46
C THR A 643 -28.66 20.12 9.06
N SER A 644 -28.46 20.78 7.91
CA SER A 644 -27.15 21.29 7.50
C SER A 644 -26.58 22.27 8.52
N SER A 645 -27.40 23.23 8.99
CA SER A 645 -27.01 24.19 10.02
C SER A 645 -26.66 23.52 11.36
N TYR A 646 -27.42 22.49 11.75
CA TYR A 646 -27.14 21.69 12.95
C TYR A 646 -25.74 21.04 12.89
N TYR A 647 -25.43 20.31 11.82
CA TYR A 647 -24.14 19.64 11.69
C TYR A 647 -22.98 20.62 11.55
N THR A 648 -23.17 21.73 10.83
CA THR A 648 -22.17 22.79 10.71
C THR A 648 -21.84 23.39 12.08
N THR A 649 -22.87 23.73 12.86
CA THR A 649 -22.70 24.26 14.22
C THR A 649 -22.03 23.25 15.15
N TRP A 650 -22.35 21.95 15.00
CA TRP A 650 -21.67 20.91 15.77
C TRP A 650 -20.19 20.82 15.39
N ALA A 651 -19.87 20.75 14.10
CA ALA A 651 -18.48 20.70 13.61
C ALA A 651 -17.65 21.88 14.15
N GLU A 652 -18.20 23.09 14.16
CA GLU A 652 -17.56 24.28 14.74
C GLU A 652 -17.24 24.11 16.23
N LYS A 653 -18.21 23.65 17.03
CA LYS A 653 -18.01 23.43 18.48
C LYS A 653 -17.00 22.31 18.75
N ALA A 654 -17.11 21.19 18.03
CA ALA A 654 -16.17 20.08 18.14
C ALA A 654 -14.75 20.51 17.76
N ARG A 655 -14.58 21.39 16.77
CA ARG A 655 -13.27 21.94 16.38
C ARG A 655 -12.66 22.83 17.46
N VAL A 656 -13.48 23.62 18.16
CA VAL A 656 -13.03 24.41 19.32
C VAL A 656 -12.55 23.49 20.44
N GLU A 657 -13.33 22.46 20.78
CA GLU A 657 -12.96 21.47 21.82
C GLU A 657 -11.70 20.67 21.42
N PHE A 658 -11.61 20.24 20.15
CA PHE A 658 -10.42 19.57 19.61
C PHE A 658 -9.17 20.44 19.75
N ALA A 659 -9.26 21.72 19.39
CA ALA A 659 -8.12 22.62 19.49
C ALA A 659 -7.71 22.84 20.95
N GLN A 660 -8.66 22.92 21.89
CA GLN A 660 -8.38 23.05 23.32
C GLN A 660 -7.72 21.80 23.91
N GLU A 661 -8.14 20.62 23.49
CA GLU A 661 -7.62 19.33 23.97
C GLU A 661 -6.25 19.00 23.37
N TYR A 662 -6.11 19.15 22.05
CA TYR A 662 -4.99 18.55 21.32
C TYR A 662 -3.98 19.55 20.74
N ALA A 663 -4.30 20.86 20.69
CA ALA A 663 -3.45 21.85 20.04
C ALA A 663 -2.99 22.97 20.99
N SER A 664 -1.69 23.22 21.00
CA SER A 664 -1.14 24.43 21.64
C SER A 664 -1.54 25.70 20.85
N PRO A 665 -1.55 26.88 21.51
CA PRO A 665 -1.84 28.15 20.83
C PRO A 665 -0.96 28.42 19.60
N ASN A 666 0.28 27.91 19.60
CA ASN A 666 1.24 28.08 18.51
C ASN A 666 1.19 26.96 17.45
N GLY A 667 0.25 26.01 17.53
CA GLY A 667 0.04 25.00 16.48
C GLY A 667 0.88 23.72 16.61
N ARG A 668 1.51 23.46 17.75
CA ARG A 668 1.98 22.09 18.06
C ARG A 668 0.84 21.23 18.57
N LEU A 669 0.80 19.97 18.16
CA LEU A 669 -0.17 18.98 18.64
C LEU A 669 0.40 18.16 19.80
N VAL A 670 -0.48 17.61 20.63
CA VAL A 670 -0.12 16.72 21.75
C VAL A 670 0.63 15.49 21.24
N SER A 671 0.09 14.81 20.23
CA SER A 671 0.80 13.77 19.48
C SER A 671 1.68 14.41 18.41
N ASP A 672 2.99 14.52 18.67
CA ASP A 672 3.97 15.13 17.75
C ASP A 672 4.40 14.13 16.64
N THR A 673 3.41 13.65 15.88
CA THR A 673 3.48 12.51 14.93
C THR A 673 3.06 12.93 13.52
N GLN A 674 3.48 12.19 12.49
CA GLN A 674 3.10 12.51 11.10
C GLN A 674 1.58 12.49 10.91
N THR A 675 0.88 11.48 11.44
CA THR A 675 -0.57 11.32 11.33
C THR A 675 -1.34 12.47 11.97
N ALA A 676 -1.02 12.85 13.21
CA ALA A 676 -1.73 13.92 13.90
C ALA A 676 -1.69 15.24 13.11
N TYR A 677 -0.52 15.62 12.59
CA TYR A 677 -0.38 16.82 11.78
C TYR A 677 -1.07 16.69 10.41
N ALA A 678 -0.96 15.52 9.76
CA ALA A 678 -1.61 15.28 8.48
C ALA A 678 -3.13 15.47 8.58
N LEU A 679 -3.77 14.84 9.57
CA LEU A 679 -5.20 14.95 9.81
C LEU A 679 -5.60 16.38 10.19
N ALA A 680 -4.87 17.02 11.11
CA ALA A 680 -5.20 18.38 11.55
C ALA A 680 -5.13 19.41 10.42
N ILE A 681 -4.18 19.27 9.50
CA ILE A 681 -4.04 20.15 8.33
C ILE A 681 -5.14 19.82 7.30
N CYS A 682 -5.30 18.53 6.95
CA CYS A 682 -6.20 18.14 5.88
C CYS A 682 -7.68 18.34 6.24
N PHE A 683 -8.06 18.14 7.51
CA PHE A 683 -9.43 18.34 8.00
C PHE A 683 -9.68 19.74 8.58
N ASN A 684 -8.78 20.69 8.32
CA ASN A 684 -8.91 22.10 8.71
C ASN A 684 -9.12 22.29 10.23
N LEU A 685 -8.48 21.47 11.08
CA LEU A 685 -8.64 21.52 12.54
C LEU A 685 -7.86 22.66 13.20
N LEU A 686 -6.99 23.32 12.45
CA LEU A 686 -6.11 24.39 12.91
C LEU A 686 -6.50 25.73 12.27
N ASN A 687 -6.29 26.83 13.00
CA ASN A 687 -6.47 28.16 12.43
C ASN A 687 -5.28 28.56 11.52
N GLU A 688 -5.44 29.61 10.73
CA GLU A 688 -4.43 30.07 9.76
C GLU A 688 -3.05 30.34 10.39
N GLN A 689 -3.00 30.90 11.61
CA GLN A 689 -1.75 31.21 12.31
C GLN A 689 -1.01 29.93 12.75
N GLN A 690 -1.75 28.88 13.08
CA GLN A 690 -1.22 27.58 13.48
C GLN A 690 -0.74 26.74 12.30
N LEU A 691 -1.38 26.86 11.12
CA LEU A 691 -1.11 26.01 9.95
C LEU A 691 0.35 26.06 9.49
N SER A 692 0.94 27.26 9.39
CA SER A 692 2.35 27.40 8.96
C SER A 692 3.31 26.67 9.90
N ARG A 693 3.09 26.80 11.22
CA ARG A 693 3.91 26.14 12.23
C ARG A 693 3.71 24.63 12.25
N ALA A 694 2.46 24.17 12.12
CA ALA A 694 2.13 22.75 12.04
C ALA A 694 2.77 22.08 10.81
N GLY A 695 2.66 22.72 9.64
CA GLY A 695 3.30 22.25 8.41
C GLY A 695 4.81 22.19 8.50
N SER A 696 5.44 23.25 9.04
CA SER A 696 6.89 23.27 9.28
C SER A 696 7.31 22.16 10.25
N ARG A 697 6.51 21.90 11.29
CA ARG A 697 6.79 20.84 12.25
C ARG A 697 6.63 19.45 11.63
N LEU A 698 5.60 19.22 10.83
CA LEU A 698 5.42 17.98 10.06
C LEU A 698 6.63 17.74 9.14
N ALA A 699 7.04 18.75 8.38
CA ALA A 699 8.22 18.68 7.53
C ALA A 699 9.50 18.34 8.31
N ASP A 700 9.70 18.94 9.49
CA ASP A 700 10.83 18.62 10.38
C ASP A 700 10.79 17.17 10.89
N ILE A 701 9.61 16.65 11.25
CA ILE A 701 9.44 15.25 11.68
C ILE A 701 9.83 14.31 10.55
N VAL A 702 9.34 14.56 9.35
CA VAL A 702 9.65 13.76 8.16
C VAL A 702 11.16 13.81 7.84
N LYS A 703 11.77 14.99 7.85
CA LYS A 703 13.22 15.15 7.62
C LYS A 703 14.06 14.45 8.68
N ARG A 704 13.64 14.43 9.95
CA ARG A 704 14.35 13.71 11.03
C ARG A 704 14.16 12.20 10.96
N ASN A 705 13.07 11.75 10.33
CA ASN A 705 12.81 10.34 10.08
C ASN A 705 13.44 9.85 8.75
N GLY A 706 14.41 10.59 8.20
CA GLY A 706 15.04 10.24 6.93
C GLY A 706 14.08 10.14 5.75
N PHE A 707 13.02 10.97 5.76
CA PHE A 707 11.91 10.96 4.82
C PHE A 707 11.08 9.67 4.78
N ARG A 708 11.20 8.80 5.79
CA ARG A 708 10.42 7.55 5.85
C ARG A 708 9.01 7.81 6.35
N ILE A 709 8.11 6.90 6.00
CA ILE A 709 6.73 6.93 6.48
C ILE A 709 6.71 6.74 7.99
N GLY A 710 5.85 7.49 8.66
CA GLY A 710 5.54 7.37 10.09
C GLY A 710 4.04 7.43 10.34
N THR A 711 3.25 6.94 9.39
CA THR A 711 1.78 6.93 9.42
C THR A 711 1.26 5.51 9.21
N GLY A 712 0.21 5.15 9.94
CA GLY A 712 -0.62 3.99 9.66
C GLY A 712 -1.72 4.31 8.63
N PHE A 713 -2.82 3.56 8.68
CA PHE A 713 -3.94 3.71 7.75
C PHE A 713 -4.52 5.13 7.77
N ALA A 714 -4.72 5.70 8.97
CA ALA A 714 -5.38 6.99 9.13
C ALA A 714 -4.59 8.15 8.51
N GLY A 715 -3.26 8.19 8.70
CA GLY A 715 -2.44 9.30 8.24
C GLY A 715 -1.98 9.22 6.77
N THR A 716 -1.81 8.01 6.25
CA THR A 716 -1.17 7.77 4.94
C THR A 716 -1.84 8.45 3.75
N PRO A 717 -3.20 8.46 3.62
CA PRO A 717 -3.87 9.16 2.52
C PRO A 717 -3.61 10.68 2.49
N TYR A 718 -3.21 11.27 3.62
CA TYR A 718 -3.21 12.72 3.81
C TYR A 718 -1.81 13.34 3.98
N VAL A 719 -0.78 12.56 4.36
CA VAL A 719 0.52 13.10 4.76
C VAL A 719 1.22 13.93 3.67
N CYS A 720 1.22 13.45 2.42
CA CYS A 720 1.82 14.17 1.29
C CYS A 720 1.03 15.44 0.93
N GLU A 721 -0.30 15.37 1.02
CA GLU A 721 -1.19 16.50 0.78
C GLU A 721 -1.03 17.57 1.86
N ALA A 722 -0.93 17.20 3.13
CA ALA A 722 -0.69 18.12 4.24
C ALA A 722 0.64 18.88 4.12
N LEU A 723 1.70 18.18 3.72
CA LEU A 723 3.00 18.80 3.40
C LEU A 723 2.88 19.80 2.24
N THR A 724 2.22 19.41 1.16
CA THR A 724 2.05 20.24 -0.05
C THR A 724 1.20 21.48 0.24
N ARG A 725 0.06 21.34 0.93
CA ARG A 725 -0.83 22.44 1.33
C ARG A 725 -0.16 23.48 2.23
N THR A 726 0.92 23.11 2.91
CA THR A 726 1.67 24.00 3.81
C THR A 726 3.01 24.47 3.25
N GLY A 727 3.25 24.28 1.94
CA GLY A 727 4.44 24.79 1.25
C GLY A 727 5.68 23.90 1.34
N HIS A 728 5.52 22.63 1.71
CA HIS A 728 6.61 21.66 1.89
C HIS A 728 6.58 20.53 0.84
N SER A 729 6.20 20.85 -0.40
CA SER A 729 6.11 19.89 -1.51
C SER A 729 7.43 19.14 -1.75
N ASN A 730 8.57 19.80 -1.54
CA ASN A 730 9.89 19.19 -1.61
C ASN A 730 10.09 18.05 -0.59
N VAL A 731 9.52 18.16 0.61
CA VAL A 731 9.55 17.09 1.62
C VAL A 731 8.55 15.98 1.28
N ALA A 732 7.37 16.32 0.76
CA ALA A 732 6.38 15.33 0.30
C ALA A 732 6.96 14.43 -0.80
N TYR A 733 7.64 15.03 -1.77
CA TYR A 733 8.27 14.31 -2.87
C TYR A 733 9.48 13.48 -2.41
N ALA A 734 10.28 14.00 -1.47
CA ALA A 734 11.37 13.22 -0.87
C ALA A 734 10.86 11.99 -0.11
N MET A 735 9.69 12.09 0.54
CA MET A 735 9.01 10.95 1.17
C MET A 735 8.45 9.97 0.13
N LEU A 736 7.76 10.46 -0.89
CA LEU A 736 7.19 9.65 -1.97
C LEU A 736 8.27 8.86 -2.74
N LEU A 737 9.45 9.46 -2.92
CA LEU A 737 10.59 8.85 -3.61
C LEU A 737 11.53 8.04 -2.68
N ASN A 738 11.19 7.90 -1.40
CA ASN A 738 12.01 7.11 -0.48
C ASN A 738 11.89 5.62 -0.81
N GLU A 739 13.03 4.92 -0.80
CA GLU A 739 13.11 3.48 -1.09
C GLU A 739 13.47 2.64 0.14
N LYS A 740 13.73 3.27 1.29
CA LYS A 740 14.08 2.56 2.53
C LYS A 740 12.82 2.22 3.30
N CYS A 741 12.79 1.04 3.92
CA CYS A 741 11.71 0.65 4.82
C CYS A 741 11.62 1.58 6.04
N PRO A 742 10.44 2.10 6.42
CA PRO A 742 9.14 2.01 5.72
C PRO A 742 8.94 3.09 4.63
N SER A 743 8.51 2.68 3.43
CA SER A 743 8.10 3.57 2.34
C SER A 743 7.33 2.83 1.23
N TRP A 744 6.64 3.55 0.34
CA TRP A 744 5.98 2.93 -0.81
C TRP A 744 6.95 2.29 -1.79
N LEU A 745 8.07 2.97 -2.13
CA LEU A 745 9.02 2.43 -3.09
C LEU A 745 9.92 1.35 -2.51
N TYR A 746 9.95 1.19 -1.17
CA TYR A 746 10.58 0.02 -0.56
C TYR A 746 9.94 -1.28 -1.06
N ALA A 747 8.60 -1.39 -1.03
CA ALA A 747 7.90 -2.57 -1.55
C ALA A 747 8.27 -2.88 -3.01
N ILE A 748 8.41 -1.83 -3.84
CA ILE A 748 8.83 -1.96 -5.25
C ILE A 748 10.30 -2.39 -5.35
N SER A 749 11.18 -1.83 -4.53
CA SER A 749 12.60 -2.19 -4.50
C SER A 749 12.82 -3.66 -4.10
N MET A 750 11.89 -4.22 -3.34
CA MET A 750 11.85 -5.64 -2.94
C MET A 750 11.14 -6.52 -3.98
N GLY A 751 10.75 -5.98 -5.15
CA GLY A 751 10.10 -6.73 -6.22
C GLY A 751 8.57 -6.89 -6.08
N GLY A 752 7.95 -6.12 -5.18
CA GLY A 752 6.49 -6.10 -5.00
C GLY A 752 5.75 -5.62 -6.24
N THR A 753 4.65 -6.30 -6.57
CA THR A 753 3.80 -6.01 -7.74
C THR A 753 2.37 -5.59 -7.38
N THR A 754 2.13 -5.46 -6.08
CA THR A 754 0.91 -5.03 -5.40
C THR A 754 1.34 -4.18 -4.20
N THR A 755 0.43 -3.40 -3.61
CA THR A 755 0.66 -2.74 -2.33
C THR A 755 0.47 -3.74 -1.19
N TRP A 756 1.23 -3.57 -0.12
CA TRP A 756 1.27 -4.52 0.99
C TRP A 756 0.43 -4.01 2.16
N GLU A 757 0.00 -4.93 3.04
CA GLU A 757 -0.75 -4.59 4.26
C GLU A 757 0.13 -3.85 5.27
N ARG A 758 1.37 -4.30 5.44
CA ARG A 758 2.37 -3.65 6.30
C ARG A 758 3.42 -2.97 5.45
N TRP A 759 3.96 -1.86 5.95
CA TRP A 759 5.13 -1.21 5.35
C TRP A 759 6.34 -2.15 5.22
N ASP A 760 6.42 -3.13 6.11
CA ASP A 760 7.47 -4.11 6.25
C ASP A 760 6.93 -5.55 6.16
N SER A 761 5.89 -5.82 5.34
CA SER A 761 5.39 -7.19 5.11
C SER A 761 6.53 -8.13 4.70
N MET A 762 7.51 -7.63 3.94
CA MET A 762 8.85 -8.21 3.81
C MET A 762 9.85 -7.33 4.55
N LEU A 763 10.66 -7.95 5.42
CA LEU A 763 11.73 -7.28 6.14
C LEU A 763 12.94 -7.02 5.21
N PRO A 764 13.84 -6.08 5.57
CA PRO A 764 14.98 -5.71 4.71
C PRO A 764 15.97 -6.85 4.41
N ASP A 765 15.95 -7.94 5.18
CA ASP A 765 16.74 -9.15 4.96
C ASP A 765 16.05 -10.17 4.04
N GLY A 766 14.83 -9.87 3.59
CA GLY A 766 14.03 -10.73 2.72
C GLY A 766 13.11 -11.72 3.45
N SER A 767 13.12 -11.76 4.79
CA SER A 767 12.17 -12.61 5.52
C SER A 767 10.79 -11.98 5.54
N ILE A 768 9.75 -12.79 5.70
CA ILE A 768 8.38 -12.30 5.89
C ILE A 768 8.27 -11.70 7.30
N ASN A 769 7.46 -10.67 7.48
CA ASN A 769 7.14 -10.14 8.80
C ASN A 769 6.62 -11.27 9.72
N PRO A 770 7.11 -11.36 10.98
CA PRO A 770 6.73 -12.44 11.89
C PRO A 770 5.28 -12.33 12.37
N GLY A 771 4.61 -11.18 12.20
CA GLY A 771 3.21 -11.00 12.57
C GLY A 771 2.28 -11.96 11.81
N GLU A 772 1.31 -12.55 12.52
CA GLU A 772 0.34 -13.47 11.91
C GLU A 772 -0.46 -12.79 10.78
N MET A 773 -0.85 -11.52 11.00
CA MET A 773 -1.51 -10.67 10.01
C MET A 773 -0.47 -9.99 9.11
N THR A 774 -0.12 -10.66 8.00
CA THR A 774 0.78 -10.14 6.97
C THR A 774 0.23 -10.49 5.59
N SER A 775 -0.14 -9.50 4.79
CA SER A 775 -0.56 -9.63 3.39
C SER A 775 0.36 -8.84 2.46
N PHE A 776 0.58 -9.38 1.26
CA PHE A 776 1.30 -8.71 0.17
C PHE A 776 0.34 -8.12 -0.88
N ASN A 777 -0.97 -8.14 -0.64
CA ASN A 777 -1.98 -7.56 -1.53
C ASN A 777 -3.10 -6.91 -0.72
N HIS A 778 -2.91 -5.61 -0.44
CA HIS A 778 -3.81 -4.79 0.37
C HIS A 778 -3.83 -3.37 -0.20
N TYR A 779 -5.00 -2.82 -0.54
CA TYR A 779 -5.07 -1.54 -1.27
C TYR A 779 -4.92 -0.29 -0.39
N ALA A 780 -5.00 -0.39 0.94
CA ALA A 780 -5.09 0.77 1.85
C ALA A 780 -3.99 1.82 1.63
N TYR A 781 -2.71 1.41 1.59
CA TYR A 781 -1.59 2.32 1.33
C TYR A 781 -1.48 2.80 -0.13
N GLY A 782 -2.27 2.21 -1.02
CA GLY A 782 -2.43 2.69 -2.40
C GLY A 782 -3.15 4.02 -2.52
N ALA A 783 -3.76 4.54 -1.44
CA ALA A 783 -4.42 5.84 -1.42
C ALA A 783 -3.51 7.02 -1.85
N VAL A 784 -2.18 6.86 -1.80
CA VAL A 784 -1.20 7.83 -2.31
C VAL A 784 -1.33 8.09 -3.82
N ALA A 785 -1.91 7.17 -4.59
CA ALA A 785 -2.10 7.35 -6.04
C ALA A 785 -2.94 8.60 -6.35
N LYS A 786 -3.89 8.95 -5.48
CA LYS A 786 -4.64 10.22 -5.61
C LYS A 786 -3.72 11.44 -5.55
N PHE A 787 -2.77 11.47 -4.62
CA PHE A 787 -1.77 12.55 -4.55
C PHE A 787 -0.92 12.65 -5.82
N MET A 788 -0.51 11.50 -6.38
CA MET A 788 0.25 11.47 -7.63
C MET A 788 -0.55 12.08 -8.80
N VAL A 789 -1.83 11.76 -8.91
CA VAL A 789 -2.72 12.33 -9.93
C VAL A 789 -2.95 13.83 -9.71
N GLU A 790 -3.35 14.21 -8.50
CA GLU A 790 -3.79 15.57 -8.19
C GLU A 790 -2.66 16.59 -8.10
N ARG A 791 -1.47 16.18 -7.64
CA ARG A 791 -0.33 17.08 -7.43
C ARG A 791 0.75 16.90 -8.47
N LEU A 792 1.18 15.67 -8.75
CA LEU A 792 2.25 15.45 -9.73
C LEU A 792 1.75 15.62 -11.17
N ALA A 793 0.69 14.94 -11.58
CA ALA A 793 0.08 15.22 -12.88
C ALA A 793 -0.74 16.53 -12.87
N GLY A 794 -1.21 16.96 -11.70
CA GLY A 794 -1.90 18.23 -11.49
C GLY A 794 -3.41 18.17 -11.73
N LEU A 795 -3.97 17.02 -12.09
CA LEU A 795 -5.38 16.86 -12.47
C LEU A 795 -6.27 16.67 -11.23
N GLN A 796 -7.13 17.66 -10.95
CA GLN A 796 -7.95 17.71 -9.74
C GLN A 796 -9.43 17.84 -10.07
N GLN A 797 -10.27 17.18 -9.27
CA GLN A 797 -11.70 17.44 -9.24
C GLN A 797 -11.98 18.65 -8.34
N VAL A 798 -12.73 19.64 -8.85
CA VAL A 798 -13.11 20.86 -8.10
C VAL A 798 -14.60 20.83 -7.72
N GLU A 799 -15.44 20.34 -8.63
CA GLU A 799 -16.87 20.13 -8.39
C GLU A 799 -17.26 18.69 -8.71
N ALA A 800 -18.28 18.20 -8.01
CA ALA A 800 -18.78 16.84 -8.15
C ALA A 800 -19.13 16.50 -9.62
N GLY A 801 -18.89 15.25 -10.01
CA GLY A 801 -19.09 14.78 -11.39
C GLY A 801 -18.08 15.35 -12.38
N TRP A 802 -16.99 15.94 -11.89
CA TRP A 802 -16.01 16.67 -12.70
C TRP A 802 -16.60 17.82 -13.52
N LYS A 803 -17.71 18.41 -13.03
CA LYS A 803 -18.31 19.60 -13.65
C LYS A 803 -17.35 20.76 -13.78
N LYS A 804 -16.48 20.87 -12.78
CA LYS A 804 -15.32 21.73 -12.78
C LYS A 804 -14.11 20.92 -12.36
N SER A 805 -13.04 21.04 -13.13
CA SER A 805 -11.75 20.42 -12.87
C SER A 805 -10.67 21.49 -12.73
N ARG A 806 -9.49 21.10 -12.26
CA ARG A 806 -8.32 21.97 -12.22
C ARG A 806 -7.08 21.22 -12.70
N VAL A 807 -6.21 21.93 -13.40
CA VAL A 807 -4.85 21.50 -13.70
C VAL A 807 -3.87 22.45 -13.02
N GLN A 808 -3.19 21.95 -12.01
CA GLN A 808 -2.15 22.66 -11.25
C GLN A 808 -1.00 21.70 -10.91
N PRO A 809 -0.05 21.48 -11.84
CA PRO A 809 1.10 20.62 -11.58
C PRO A 809 2.03 21.20 -10.50
N GLU A 810 2.31 20.41 -9.48
CA GLU A 810 3.27 20.71 -8.43
C GLU A 810 4.63 20.12 -8.81
N ILE A 811 5.41 20.83 -9.64
CA ILE A 811 6.66 20.33 -10.20
C ILE A 811 7.80 20.50 -9.20
N VAL A 812 8.23 19.39 -8.61
CA VAL A 812 9.32 19.34 -7.63
C VAL A 812 10.36 18.33 -8.11
N GLY A 813 11.64 18.58 -7.82
CA GLY A 813 12.72 17.64 -8.09
C GLY A 813 13.04 17.46 -9.57
N ASP A 814 13.36 16.22 -9.96
CA ASP A 814 13.93 15.90 -11.27
C ASP A 814 12.89 15.40 -12.30
N PHE A 815 11.60 15.55 -12.00
CA PHE A 815 10.55 15.20 -12.95
C PHE A 815 10.60 16.07 -14.19
N THR A 816 10.57 15.43 -15.36
CA THR A 816 10.60 16.09 -16.66
C THR A 816 9.23 16.10 -17.34
N TRP A 817 8.34 15.18 -16.96
CA TRP A 817 6.96 15.12 -17.44
C TRP A 817 6.08 14.28 -16.51
N ALA A 818 4.78 14.55 -16.52
CA ALA A 818 3.74 13.68 -15.97
C ALA A 818 2.41 13.86 -16.71
N SER A 819 1.52 12.87 -16.59
CA SER A 819 0.22 12.85 -17.22
C SER A 819 -0.79 12.08 -16.39
N ALA A 820 -2.03 12.54 -16.42
CA ALA A 820 -3.18 11.81 -15.94
C ALA A 820 -4.37 12.02 -16.86
N SER A 821 -5.23 11.01 -16.99
CA SER A 821 -6.51 11.14 -17.67
C SER A 821 -7.58 10.33 -16.96
N HIS A 822 -8.81 10.83 -17.00
CA HIS A 822 -9.94 10.22 -16.33
C HIS A 822 -11.20 10.24 -17.20
N LEU A 823 -11.95 9.13 -17.22
CA LEU A 823 -13.22 9.03 -17.92
C LEU A 823 -14.37 9.43 -17.00
N THR A 824 -14.70 10.72 -17.00
CA THR A 824 -15.76 11.31 -16.17
C THR A 824 -17.16 10.98 -16.72
N PRO A 825 -18.25 11.27 -15.97
CA PRO A 825 -19.61 11.27 -16.50
C PRO A 825 -19.79 11.98 -17.85
N PHE A 826 -19.04 13.07 -18.10
CA PHE A 826 -19.18 13.92 -19.28
C PHE A 826 -18.20 13.58 -20.42
N GLY A 827 -17.27 12.65 -20.18
CA GLY A 827 -16.23 12.26 -21.13
C GLY A 827 -14.83 12.38 -20.53
N LYS A 828 -13.82 12.24 -21.38
CA LYS A 828 -12.43 12.25 -20.95
C LYS A 828 -12.00 13.65 -20.52
N VAL A 829 -11.42 13.73 -19.32
CA VAL A 829 -10.65 14.89 -18.86
C VAL A 829 -9.19 14.47 -18.73
N SER A 830 -8.24 15.32 -19.11
CA SER A 830 -6.82 14.95 -18.96
C SER A 830 -5.91 16.14 -18.75
N SER A 831 -4.76 15.85 -18.16
CA SER A 831 -3.61 16.73 -18.05
C SER A 831 -2.36 16.01 -18.53
N TRP A 832 -1.52 16.73 -19.26
CA TRP A 832 -0.17 16.32 -19.58
C TRP A 832 0.73 17.55 -19.47
N TRP A 833 1.90 17.40 -18.86
CA TRP A 833 2.89 18.47 -18.86
C TRP A 833 4.29 17.93 -19.10
N LYS A 834 5.15 18.79 -19.66
CA LYS A 834 6.56 18.53 -19.89
C LYS A 834 7.40 19.77 -19.65
N LEU A 835 8.48 19.61 -18.91
CA LEU A 835 9.46 20.65 -18.66
C LEU A 835 10.69 20.42 -19.54
N GLU A 836 10.95 21.31 -20.48
CA GLU A 836 12.18 21.33 -21.28
C GLU A 836 12.94 22.64 -21.06
N LYS A 837 14.16 22.54 -20.55
CA LYS A 837 14.96 23.70 -20.11
C LYS A 837 14.16 24.50 -19.05
N ASP A 838 13.77 25.72 -19.39
CA ASP A 838 12.99 26.64 -18.54
C ASP A 838 11.59 26.89 -19.11
N VAL A 839 11.07 26.01 -19.96
CA VAL A 839 9.71 26.12 -20.54
C VAL A 839 8.88 24.92 -20.10
N LEU A 840 7.75 25.21 -19.46
CA LEU A 840 6.72 24.25 -19.11
C LEU A 840 5.65 24.24 -20.19
N TYR A 841 5.53 23.10 -20.89
CA TYR A 841 4.46 22.80 -21.81
C TYR A 841 3.35 22.08 -21.06
N VAL A 842 2.09 22.50 -21.25
CA VAL A 842 0.92 21.87 -20.64
C VAL A 842 -0.16 21.68 -21.68
N ASP A 843 -0.64 20.45 -21.82
CA ASP A 843 -1.79 20.07 -22.63
C ASP A 843 -2.92 19.61 -21.72
N VAL A 844 -4.13 20.09 -21.99
CA VAL A 844 -5.34 19.67 -21.27
C VAL A 844 -6.47 19.32 -22.22
N GLU A 845 -7.31 18.37 -21.80
CA GLU A 845 -8.54 18.00 -22.50
C GLU A 845 -9.71 18.21 -21.52
N VAL A 846 -10.70 18.99 -21.96
CA VAL A 846 -11.88 19.36 -21.16
C VAL A 846 -13.13 18.81 -21.86
N PRO A 847 -13.91 17.92 -21.22
CA PRO A 847 -15.10 17.34 -21.83
C PRO A 847 -16.24 18.35 -21.99
N THR A 848 -17.12 18.10 -22.96
CA THR A 848 -18.26 18.97 -23.28
C THR A 848 -19.21 19.13 -22.08
N GLY A 849 -19.61 20.37 -21.80
CA GLY A 849 -20.50 20.68 -20.67
C GLY A 849 -19.82 20.71 -19.30
N THR A 850 -18.49 20.82 -19.29
CA THR A 850 -17.64 21.02 -18.09
C THR A 850 -16.65 22.15 -18.31
N THR A 851 -15.99 22.58 -17.24
CA THR A 851 -14.92 23.60 -17.30
C THR A 851 -13.66 23.12 -16.56
N MET A 852 -12.53 23.75 -16.87
CA MET A 852 -11.25 23.49 -16.21
C MET A 852 -10.55 24.79 -15.83
N GLU A 853 -10.11 24.89 -14.59
CA GLU A 853 -9.15 25.91 -14.16
C GLU A 853 -7.73 25.44 -14.48
N VAL A 854 -6.99 26.21 -15.27
CA VAL A 854 -5.58 25.96 -15.55
C VAL A 854 -4.77 26.98 -14.75
N VAL A 855 -3.95 26.47 -13.83
CA VAL A 855 -3.13 27.27 -12.92
C VAL A 855 -1.66 27.08 -13.30
N LEU A 856 -1.07 28.10 -13.90
CA LEU A 856 0.32 28.08 -14.39
C LEU A 856 1.14 29.22 -13.78
N PRO A 857 2.48 29.09 -13.70
CA PRO A 857 3.33 30.18 -13.23
C PRO A 857 3.29 31.42 -14.12
N ASP A 858 3.37 32.59 -13.49
CA ASP A 858 3.49 33.90 -14.12
C ASP A 858 4.52 34.74 -13.34
N GLY A 859 5.80 34.56 -13.69
CA GLY A 859 6.93 35.11 -12.94
C GLY A 859 7.05 34.49 -11.54
N GLU A 860 6.93 35.31 -10.49
CA GLU A 860 6.89 34.86 -9.09
C GLU A 860 5.47 34.52 -8.59
N ASN A 861 4.45 34.78 -9.42
CA ASN A 861 3.04 34.54 -9.10
C ASN A 861 2.49 33.32 -9.87
N THR A 862 1.21 33.02 -9.65
CA THR A 862 0.45 32.06 -10.47
C THR A 862 -0.68 32.79 -11.19
N LYS A 863 -0.98 32.37 -12.41
CA LYS A 863 -2.12 32.80 -13.20
C LYS A 863 -3.13 31.66 -13.28
N THR A 864 -4.38 31.95 -12.93
CA THR A 864 -5.50 31.02 -13.06
C THR A 864 -6.44 31.49 -14.15
N GLU A 865 -6.68 30.65 -15.14
CA GLU A 865 -7.65 30.89 -16.23
C GLU A 865 -8.61 29.72 -16.35
N THR A 866 -9.88 30.01 -16.65
CA THR A 866 -10.92 28.98 -16.82
C THR A 866 -11.16 28.74 -18.31
N PHE A 867 -11.15 27.48 -18.70
CA PHE A 867 -11.36 27.02 -20.07
C PHE A 867 -12.62 26.16 -20.18
N GLU A 868 -13.35 26.35 -21.27
CA GLU A 868 -14.48 25.51 -21.67
C GLU A 868 -13.98 24.22 -22.36
N SER A 869 -14.92 23.45 -22.89
CA SER A 869 -14.61 22.18 -23.54
C SER A 869 -13.64 22.31 -24.72
N GLY A 870 -12.79 21.30 -24.93
CA GLY A 870 -11.82 21.29 -26.01
C GLY A 870 -10.44 20.84 -25.56
N LYS A 871 -9.49 20.96 -26.48
CA LYS A 871 -8.07 20.68 -26.25
C LYS A 871 -7.32 22.00 -26.24
N TRP A 872 -6.57 22.22 -25.18
CA TRP A 872 -5.84 23.47 -24.96
C TRP A 872 -4.37 23.16 -24.69
N SER A 873 -3.49 23.97 -25.25
CA SER A 873 -2.04 23.85 -25.10
C SER A 873 -1.47 25.19 -24.62
N PHE A 874 -0.54 25.12 -23.68
CA PHE A 874 0.10 26.26 -23.07
C PHE A 874 1.62 26.07 -23.04
N ASP A 875 2.35 27.15 -23.18
CA ASP A 875 3.77 27.22 -22.87
C ASP A 875 4.04 28.43 -21.97
N VAL A 876 4.77 28.22 -20.88
CA VAL A 876 5.14 29.27 -19.94
C VAL A 876 6.59 29.11 -19.51
N ASN A 877 7.26 30.22 -19.25
CA ASN A 877 8.57 30.16 -18.61
C ASN A 877 8.39 29.63 -17.18
N TYR A 878 9.12 28.57 -16.85
CA TYR A 878 9.08 27.92 -15.55
C TYR A 878 10.45 27.95 -14.92
N LYS A 879 10.53 28.52 -13.71
CA LYS A 879 11.71 28.46 -12.88
C LYS A 879 11.46 27.51 -11.72
N LYS A 880 12.34 26.53 -11.54
CA LYS A 880 12.30 25.66 -10.35
C LYS A 880 12.57 26.53 -9.11
N CYS A 881 11.57 26.62 -8.23
CA CYS A 881 11.62 27.44 -7.03
C CYS A 881 11.83 26.63 -5.73
N ALA A 882 11.78 25.30 -5.80
CA ALA A 882 11.93 24.43 -4.64
C ALA A 882 13.39 23.95 -4.46
N GLU A 883 13.87 23.95 -3.22
CA GLU A 883 15.14 23.31 -2.86
C GLU A 883 15.05 21.80 -3.17
N TRP A 884 15.99 21.29 -3.97
CA TRP A 884 16.12 19.87 -4.29
C TRP A 884 17.59 19.49 -4.62
N PRO A 885 18.10 18.34 -4.14
CA PRO A 885 17.45 17.43 -3.18
C PRO A 885 17.39 18.05 -1.78
N VAL A 886 16.30 17.78 -1.06
CA VAL A 886 16.16 18.22 0.34
C VAL A 886 17.04 17.36 1.22
N LYS A 887 17.78 17.99 2.15
CA LYS A 887 18.62 17.26 3.10
C LYS A 887 17.81 16.69 4.26
N GLU A 888 18.12 15.45 4.60
CA GLU A 888 17.72 14.83 5.87
C GLU A 888 18.26 15.66 7.04
N THR A 889 17.47 15.76 8.12
CA THR A 889 17.95 16.37 9.38
C THR A 889 18.61 15.28 10.22
N LYS A 890 19.92 15.11 10.07
CA LYS A 890 20.70 14.14 10.85
C LYS A 890 21.06 14.68 12.25
N PHE A 891 21.26 13.75 13.19
CA PHE A 891 21.80 14.12 14.50
C PHE A 891 23.29 14.43 14.37
N ILE A 892 23.79 15.49 15.02
CA ILE A 892 25.17 15.97 14.85
C ILE A 892 26.22 14.89 15.15
N LEU A 893 25.94 13.99 16.10
CA LEU A 893 26.82 12.85 16.38
C LEU A 893 26.91 11.88 15.20
N GLN A 894 25.82 11.66 14.47
CA GLN A 894 25.80 10.78 13.31
C GLN A 894 26.52 11.39 12.12
N GLU A 895 26.40 12.70 11.88
CA GLU A 895 27.24 13.39 10.89
C GLU A 895 28.73 13.31 11.24
N ILE A 896 29.06 13.43 12.52
CA ILE A 896 30.42 13.24 13.03
C ILE A 896 30.87 11.79 12.81
N PHE A 897 30.02 10.78 13.10
CA PHE A 897 30.30 9.36 12.86
C PHE A 897 30.45 8.96 11.39
N GLU A 898 29.63 9.49 10.49
CA GLU A 898 29.76 9.24 9.06
C GLU A 898 30.96 9.99 8.44
N GLY A 899 31.33 11.14 9.00
CA GLY A 899 32.57 11.86 8.66
C GLY A 899 33.84 11.08 9.03
N PHE A 900 33.81 10.32 10.13
CA PHE A 900 34.94 9.51 10.60
C PHE A 900 35.36 8.39 9.63
N GLU A 901 34.48 7.90 8.76
CA GLU A 901 34.81 6.78 7.86
C GLU A 901 35.68 7.17 6.66
N LYS A 902 35.81 8.46 6.33
CA LYS A 902 36.41 8.85 5.04
C LYS A 902 37.85 9.35 5.08
N GLU A 903 38.33 10.15 6.05
CA GLU A 903 39.67 10.77 5.94
C GLU A 903 40.47 11.00 7.26
N GLU A 904 39.89 10.75 8.46
CA GLU A 904 40.50 11.14 9.75
C GLU A 904 40.95 9.95 10.62
N GLY A 905 41.93 10.17 11.51
CA GLY A 905 42.40 9.20 12.50
C GLY A 905 41.86 9.53 13.91
N LEU A 906 41.38 8.51 14.63
CA LEU A 906 40.84 8.65 15.99
C LEU A 906 41.69 7.90 17.03
N LYS A 907 42.27 8.62 18.00
CA LYS A 907 42.88 8.01 19.20
C LYS A 907 41.93 8.15 20.39
N THR A 908 41.58 7.02 21.01
CA THR A 908 40.72 6.96 22.19
C THR A 908 41.09 5.77 23.08
N GLY A 909 40.87 5.89 24.39
CA GLY A 909 41.11 4.81 25.35
C GLY A 909 41.52 5.32 26.73
N ARG A 910 41.67 4.42 27.72
CA ARG A 910 42.11 4.76 29.09
C ARG A 910 43.55 5.33 29.12
N SER A 911 44.32 5.16 28.06
CA SER A 911 45.67 5.71 27.91
C SER A 911 45.72 7.12 27.28
N ALA A 912 44.71 7.50 26.50
CA ALA A 912 44.67 8.80 25.84
C ALA A 912 44.48 9.95 26.86
N HIS A 913 45.19 11.05 26.68
CA HIS A 913 45.05 12.25 27.51
C HIS A 913 45.24 13.51 26.67
N LEU A 914 44.51 14.58 26.98
CA LEU A 914 44.57 15.84 26.23
C LEU A 914 45.97 16.49 26.20
N THR A 915 46.86 16.10 27.11
CA THR A 915 48.27 16.55 27.11
C THR A 915 49.02 16.09 25.87
N GLU A 916 48.69 14.93 25.30
CA GLU A 916 49.30 14.44 24.06
C GLU A 916 48.93 15.34 22.88
N ALA A 917 47.64 15.65 22.72
CA ALA A 917 47.15 16.59 21.72
C ALA A 917 47.81 17.98 21.85
N ALA A 918 47.93 18.46 23.08
CA ALA A 918 48.59 19.73 23.36
C ALA A 918 50.10 19.68 23.07
N THR A 919 50.75 18.53 23.29
CA THR A 919 52.18 18.34 22.98
C THR A 919 52.43 18.31 21.47
N MET A 920 51.59 17.60 20.70
CA MET A 920 51.69 17.63 19.24
C MET A 920 51.57 19.07 18.71
N LYS A 921 50.58 19.84 19.20
CA LYS A 921 50.45 21.27 18.84
C LYS A 921 51.67 22.10 19.23
N PHE A 922 52.26 21.84 20.40
CA PHE A 922 53.49 22.50 20.84
C PHE A 922 54.68 22.18 19.92
N VAL A 923 54.85 20.92 19.51
CA VAL A 923 55.93 20.50 18.61
C VAL A 923 55.79 21.13 17.23
N VAL A 924 54.58 21.13 16.64
CA VAL A 924 54.31 21.83 15.36
C VAL A 924 54.66 23.31 15.44
N ALA A 925 54.30 23.96 16.55
CA ALA A 925 54.50 25.39 16.69
C ALA A 925 55.98 25.81 16.87
N ASN A 926 56.86 24.88 17.28
CA ASN A 926 58.22 25.21 17.69
C ASN A 926 59.33 24.45 16.95
N THR A 927 58.99 23.47 16.09
CA THR A 927 59.97 22.65 15.36
C THR A 927 59.50 22.37 13.93
N SER A 928 60.39 21.87 13.07
CA SER A 928 60.01 21.39 11.73
C SER A 928 59.53 19.94 11.72
N ILE A 929 59.40 19.31 12.89
CA ILE A 929 59.14 17.88 13.02
C ILE A 929 57.71 17.58 12.57
N PRO A 930 57.52 16.66 11.61
CA PRO A 930 56.19 16.32 11.13
C PRO A 930 55.46 15.52 12.21
N VAL A 931 54.31 16.02 12.64
CA VAL A 931 53.39 15.32 13.58
C VAL A 931 51.97 15.44 13.04
N PRO A 932 51.05 14.52 13.37
CA PRO A 932 49.69 14.57 12.86
C PRO A 932 48.98 15.86 13.27
N THR A 933 48.29 16.50 12.32
CA THR A 933 47.51 17.70 12.61
C THR A 933 46.34 17.35 13.53
N VAL A 934 46.29 17.94 14.73
CA VAL A 934 45.19 17.70 15.68
C VAL A 934 44.00 18.61 15.34
N HIS A 935 42.92 18.02 14.81
CA HIS A 935 41.67 18.72 14.51
C HIS A 935 40.87 19.01 15.77
N TYR A 936 40.63 17.99 16.60
CA TYR A 936 39.84 18.12 17.83
C TYR A 936 40.45 17.29 18.97
N SER A 937 40.30 17.78 20.21
CA SER A 937 40.63 16.98 21.40
C SER A 937 39.67 17.32 22.54
N PHE A 938 38.90 16.35 23.03
CA PHE A 938 37.86 16.58 24.04
C PHE A 938 37.67 15.35 24.96
N VAL A 939 36.95 15.55 26.07
CA VAL A 939 36.57 14.46 26.99
C VAL A 939 35.06 14.24 26.90
N HIS A 940 34.65 12.98 26.67
CA HIS A 940 33.25 12.56 26.72
C HIS A 940 33.13 11.29 27.56
N LYS A 941 32.17 11.23 28.49
CA LYS A 941 31.96 10.09 29.41
C LYS A 941 33.27 9.60 30.07
N ASN A 942 34.08 10.53 30.60
CA ASN A 942 35.38 10.26 31.24
C ASN A 942 36.46 9.60 30.35
N GLN A 943 36.33 9.69 29.03
CA GLN A 943 37.31 9.19 28.07
C GLN A 943 37.80 10.34 27.19
N ALA A 944 39.12 10.44 27.00
CA ALA A 944 39.72 11.44 26.12
C ALA A 944 39.68 10.94 24.66
N PHE A 945 39.30 11.84 23.76
CA PHE A 945 39.30 11.63 22.31
C PHE A 945 40.25 12.64 21.69
N ILE A 946 41.14 12.18 20.82
CA ILE A 946 41.99 13.03 19.99
C ILE A 946 41.73 12.64 18.53
N VAL A 947 41.14 13.58 17.80
CA VAL A 947 40.87 13.49 16.36
C VAL A 947 41.99 14.21 15.63
N MET A 948 42.69 13.49 14.76
CA MET A 948 43.87 14.00 14.09
C MET A 948 43.96 13.48 12.66
N GLU A 949 44.79 14.13 11.87
CA GLU A 949 45.12 13.73 10.51
C GLU A 949 45.57 12.26 10.44
N ARG A 950 45.00 11.50 9.50
CA ARG A 950 45.48 10.14 9.22
C ARG A 950 46.72 10.19 8.33
N VAL A 951 47.89 9.95 8.93
CA VAL A 951 49.17 9.96 8.22
C VAL A 951 49.25 8.80 7.22
N GLN A 952 49.48 9.12 5.94
CA GLN A 952 49.69 8.16 4.86
C GLN A 952 51.17 7.73 4.78
N GLY A 953 51.53 6.68 5.51
CA GLY A 953 52.86 6.07 5.51
C GLY A 953 52.85 4.71 6.21
N GLN A 954 54.00 4.06 6.30
CA GLN A 954 54.17 2.82 7.08
C GLN A 954 55.16 3.02 8.24
N PRO A 955 55.00 2.32 9.37
CA PRO A 955 55.96 2.38 10.47
C PRO A 955 57.37 1.95 10.02
N LEU A 956 58.40 2.65 10.47
CA LEU A 956 59.81 2.38 10.15
C LEU A 956 60.18 0.93 10.47
N ALA A 957 59.66 0.36 11.57
CA ALA A 957 59.85 -1.05 11.93
C ALA A 957 59.53 -2.03 10.78
N LYS A 958 58.49 -1.73 9.99
CA LYS A 958 58.09 -2.55 8.82
C LYS A 958 58.87 -2.18 7.55
N ALA A 959 59.23 -0.91 7.41
CA ALA A 959 59.96 -0.41 6.25
C ALA A 959 61.42 -0.88 6.23
N LEU A 960 62.07 -1.00 7.39
CA LEU A 960 63.51 -1.27 7.52
C LEU A 960 63.99 -2.51 6.73
N SER A 961 63.19 -3.58 6.68
CA SER A 961 63.58 -4.81 5.93
C SER A 961 63.49 -4.69 4.42
N LYS A 962 62.85 -3.61 3.92
CA LYS A 962 62.59 -3.36 2.50
C LYS A 962 63.29 -2.11 1.97
N SER A 963 63.77 -1.25 2.87
CA SER A 963 64.49 -0.03 2.52
C SER A 963 65.91 -0.33 2.05
N SER A 964 66.37 0.42 1.05
CA SER A 964 67.78 0.44 0.65
C SER A 964 68.66 1.14 1.69
N GLU A 965 69.97 0.85 1.68
CA GLU A 965 70.94 1.47 2.60
C GLU A 965 70.91 3.01 2.52
N ALA A 966 70.78 3.57 1.31
CA ALA A 966 70.66 5.01 1.09
C ALA A 966 69.36 5.62 1.69
N GLU A 967 68.25 4.89 1.67
CA GLU A 967 67.00 5.33 2.31
C GLU A 967 67.11 5.28 3.83
N ILE A 968 67.78 4.27 4.39
CA ILE A 968 68.03 4.16 5.82
C ILE A 968 68.93 5.31 6.29
N ASP A 969 70.02 5.59 5.58
CA ASP A 969 70.91 6.72 5.88
C ASP A 969 70.17 8.06 5.83
N SER A 970 69.32 8.26 4.81
CA SER A 970 68.46 9.44 4.69
C SER A 970 67.51 9.59 5.88
N ILE A 971 66.87 8.51 6.31
CA ILE A 971 65.97 8.50 7.47
C ILE A 971 66.76 8.80 8.76
N LEU A 972 67.94 8.19 8.94
CA LEU A 972 68.80 8.43 10.10
C LEU A 972 69.26 9.89 10.19
N MET A 973 69.66 10.49 9.07
CA MET A 973 70.02 11.91 9.02
C MET A 973 68.83 12.81 9.39
N GLN A 974 67.63 12.52 8.88
CA GLN A 974 66.41 13.25 9.23
C GLN A 974 66.08 13.14 10.72
N LEU A 975 66.12 11.93 11.28
CA LEU A 975 65.85 11.72 12.71
C LEU A 975 66.89 12.40 13.60
N GLN A 976 68.17 12.40 13.19
CA GLN A 976 69.23 13.12 13.90
C GLN A 976 68.94 14.62 13.94
N GLN A 977 68.55 15.21 12.81
CA GLN A 977 68.17 16.62 12.72
C GLN A 977 66.94 16.93 13.60
N MET A 978 65.90 16.10 13.55
CA MET A 978 64.70 16.26 14.37
C MET A 978 64.99 16.20 15.87
N LEU A 979 65.86 15.28 16.31
CA LEU A 979 66.28 15.19 17.71
C LEU A 979 67.12 16.40 18.15
N GLN A 980 67.93 16.96 17.26
CA GLN A 980 68.66 18.20 17.53
C GLN A 980 67.70 19.37 17.70
N GLU A 981 66.66 19.47 16.87
CA GLU A 981 65.62 20.50 16.99
C GLU A 981 64.85 20.39 18.32
N LEU A 982 64.40 19.20 18.71
CA LEU A 982 63.74 19.01 20.02
C LEU A 982 64.63 19.45 21.18
N ARG A 983 65.92 19.10 21.13
CA ARG A 983 66.88 19.43 22.20
C ARG A 983 67.27 20.91 22.21
N ALA A 984 67.14 21.60 21.09
CA ALA A 984 67.41 23.04 20.98
C ALA A 984 66.28 23.90 21.55
N LEU A 985 65.09 23.34 21.81
CA LEU A 985 64.00 24.07 22.43
C LEU A 985 64.40 24.59 23.82
N PRO A 986 64.27 25.90 24.10
CA PRO A 986 64.65 26.45 25.39
C PRO A 986 63.61 26.07 26.46
N PRO A 987 64.00 25.43 27.58
CA PRO A 987 63.08 25.16 28.67
C PRO A 987 62.64 26.48 29.33
N PRO A 988 61.35 26.64 29.68
CA PRO A 988 60.90 27.82 30.42
C PRO A 988 61.70 28.02 31.73
N PRO A 989 61.89 29.27 32.22
CA PRO A 989 62.64 29.51 33.45
C PRO A 989 62.09 28.72 34.64
N GLY A 990 62.98 28.03 35.37
CA GLY A 990 62.61 27.19 36.52
C GLY A 990 62.05 25.81 36.16
N THR A 991 62.10 25.41 34.89
CA THR A 991 61.68 24.07 34.43
C THR A 991 62.63 22.99 34.95
N GLY A 992 62.08 22.03 35.70
CA GLY A 992 62.71 20.74 35.95
C GLY A 992 62.07 19.66 35.07
N VAL A 993 61.70 18.52 35.65
CA VAL A 993 61.12 17.41 34.86
C VAL A 993 59.60 17.51 34.86
N GLN A 994 59.01 17.89 33.71
CA GLN A 994 57.60 18.26 33.57
C GLN A 994 57.11 18.20 32.11
N SER A 995 55.80 18.25 31.88
CA SER A 995 55.22 18.34 30.52
C SER A 995 55.56 19.68 29.85
N CYS A 996 55.27 19.83 28.55
CA CYS A 996 55.48 21.10 27.81
C CYS A 996 54.75 22.31 28.42
N PHE A 997 53.73 22.10 29.26
CA PHE A 997 52.97 23.16 29.95
C PHE A 997 53.21 23.19 31.47
N GLY A 998 54.25 22.53 31.96
CA GLY A 998 54.62 22.56 33.39
C GLY A 998 53.77 21.68 34.31
N SER A 999 53.04 20.71 33.76
CA SER A 999 52.22 19.76 34.51
C SER A 999 52.90 18.39 34.68
N SER A 1000 52.23 17.46 35.37
CA SER A 1000 52.71 16.08 35.55
C SER A 1000 52.87 15.34 34.22
N LEU A 1001 53.76 14.37 34.19
CA LEU A 1001 54.11 13.53 33.05
C LEU A 1001 53.49 12.14 33.17
N ARG A 1002 53.55 11.36 32.09
CA ARG A 1002 53.13 9.95 32.05
C ARG A 1002 54.26 9.12 31.47
N TYR A 1003 54.54 7.96 32.04
CA TYR A 1003 55.49 7.00 31.48
C TYR A 1003 55.17 5.57 31.93
N SER A 1004 54.47 4.81 31.09
CA SER A 1004 53.82 3.54 31.53
C SER A 1004 54.79 2.45 31.99
N ARG A 1005 56.07 2.52 31.56
CA ARG A 1005 57.13 1.55 31.89
C ARG A 1005 57.68 1.69 33.32
N ILE A 1006 57.37 2.79 34.03
CA ILE A 1006 57.67 2.93 35.46
C ILE A 1006 56.38 2.66 36.24
N THR A 1007 56.27 1.50 36.89
CA THR A 1007 55.02 1.05 37.52
C THR A 1007 54.44 2.05 38.52
N ARG A 1008 55.29 2.71 39.32
CA ARG A 1008 54.87 3.71 40.31
C ARG A 1008 54.43 5.05 39.72
N SER A 1009 54.60 5.28 38.43
CA SER A 1009 54.23 6.55 37.79
C SER A 1009 52.77 6.56 37.31
N ARG A 1010 51.95 5.57 37.71
CA ARG A 1010 50.55 5.45 37.26
C ARG A 1010 49.61 6.22 38.21
N PRO A 1011 48.73 7.11 37.68
CA PRO A 1011 48.58 7.44 36.26
C PRO A 1011 49.58 8.47 35.73
N ARG A 1012 50.18 9.30 36.60
CA ARG A 1012 51.14 10.37 36.25
C ARG A 1012 52.19 10.59 37.35
N PHE A 1013 53.30 11.26 37.04
CA PHE A 1013 54.39 11.60 37.98
C PHE A 1013 54.93 13.03 37.74
N GLY A 1014 55.62 13.61 38.72
CA GLY A 1014 56.05 15.03 38.66
C GLY A 1014 54.87 16.01 38.75
N PRO A 1015 55.04 17.30 38.38
CA PRO A 1015 56.28 17.90 37.89
C PRO A 1015 57.34 18.02 39.00
N PHE A 1016 58.62 17.88 38.64
CA PHE A 1016 59.74 18.07 39.56
C PHE A 1016 60.39 19.41 39.30
N LYS A 1017 60.72 20.16 40.36
CA LYS A 1017 61.37 21.48 40.26
C LYS A 1017 62.80 21.41 39.73
N SER A 1018 63.44 20.24 39.76
CA SER A 1018 64.80 20.03 39.25
C SER A 1018 65.00 18.59 38.81
N ILE A 1019 66.01 18.35 37.96
CA ILE A 1019 66.45 17.00 37.59
C ILE A 1019 66.89 16.20 38.81
N GLN A 1020 67.57 16.83 39.77
CA GLN A 1020 67.93 16.19 41.04
C GLN A 1020 66.70 15.68 41.80
N GLY A 1021 65.61 16.45 41.82
CA GLY A 1021 64.35 16.03 42.43
C GLY A 1021 63.74 14.82 41.73
N PHE A 1022 63.84 14.78 40.40
CA PHE A 1022 63.42 13.62 39.61
C PHE A 1022 64.28 12.38 39.87
N HIS A 1023 65.61 12.50 40.00
CA HIS A 1023 66.49 11.36 40.31
C HIS A 1023 66.25 10.79 41.70
N LEU A 1024 66.10 11.66 42.70
CA LEU A 1024 65.70 11.23 44.04
C LEU A 1024 64.37 10.48 43.99
N TRP A 1025 63.40 10.98 43.23
CA TRP A 1025 62.16 10.23 43.01
C TRP A 1025 62.41 8.91 42.29
N LEU A 1026 63.25 8.86 41.25
CA LEU A 1026 63.59 7.63 40.50
C LEU A 1026 64.17 6.52 41.39
N ARG A 1027 64.85 6.87 42.48
CA ARG A 1027 65.38 5.90 43.44
C ARG A 1027 64.62 5.85 44.76
N ASP A 1028 63.37 6.31 44.77
CA ASP A 1028 62.48 6.27 45.94
C ASP A 1028 63.04 6.97 47.19
N GLY A 1029 63.76 8.07 46.99
CA GLY A 1029 64.38 8.83 48.06
C GLY A 1029 65.69 8.24 48.60
N LEU A 1030 66.13 7.07 48.11
CA LEU A 1030 67.33 6.38 48.58
C LEU A 1030 68.56 7.29 48.57
N ARG A 1031 69.27 7.40 49.69
CA ARG A 1031 70.53 8.13 49.80
C ARG A 1031 71.57 7.16 50.38
N PRO A 1032 72.58 6.74 49.62
CA PRO A 1032 73.52 5.73 50.12
C PRO A 1032 74.26 6.15 51.40
N GLY A 1033 74.45 7.45 51.63
CA GLY A 1033 75.04 7.99 52.86
C GLY A 1033 74.21 7.77 54.13
N GLU A 1034 72.93 7.44 54.03
CA GLU A 1034 72.04 7.12 55.16
C GLU A 1034 72.08 5.63 55.54
N HIS A 1035 72.80 4.80 54.78
CA HIS A 1035 72.98 3.36 55.03
C HIS A 1035 74.46 2.97 54.94
N PRO A 1036 75.30 3.45 55.88
CA PRO A 1036 76.75 3.24 55.83
C PRO A 1036 77.16 1.78 56.00
N ASP A 1037 76.35 0.95 56.67
CA ASP A 1037 76.69 -0.42 57.07
C ASP A 1037 76.44 -1.49 56.00
N ARG A 1038 75.94 -1.10 54.82
CA ARG A 1038 75.69 -2.02 53.70
C ARG A 1038 76.85 -1.96 52.71
N GLU A 1039 77.41 -3.11 52.34
CA GLU A 1039 78.61 -3.22 51.47
C GLU A 1039 78.56 -4.40 50.46
N ASP A 1040 77.40 -5.01 50.23
CA ASP A 1040 77.26 -6.05 49.20
C ASP A 1040 77.54 -5.52 47.78
N ASP A 1041 77.83 -6.44 46.83
CA ASP A 1041 78.25 -6.06 45.48
C ASP A 1041 77.16 -5.28 44.72
N ASP A 1042 75.88 -5.58 44.94
CA ASP A 1042 74.77 -4.80 44.39
C ASP A 1042 74.76 -3.38 44.97
N TRP A 1043 75.09 -3.23 46.25
CA TRP A 1043 75.18 -1.94 46.91
C TRP A 1043 76.29 -1.04 46.36
N LYS A 1044 77.39 -1.60 45.84
CA LYS A 1044 78.41 -0.82 45.10
C LYS A 1044 77.83 -0.22 43.82
N ASN A 1045 77.05 -1.00 43.07
CA ASN A 1045 76.37 -0.53 41.86
C ASN A 1045 75.32 0.55 42.19
N ILE A 1046 74.60 0.41 43.30
CA ILE A 1046 73.63 1.41 43.77
C ILE A 1046 74.33 2.71 44.20
N LYS A 1047 75.47 2.64 44.91
CA LYS A 1047 76.31 3.80 45.24
C LYS A 1047 76.80 4.50 43.98
N ASP A 1048 77.28 3.74 42.99
CA ASP A 1048 77.74 4.28 41.70
C ASP A 1048 76.60 4.97 40.93
N MET A 1049 75.43 4.32 40.78
CA MET A 1049 74.24 4.91 40.16
C MET A 1049 73.82 6.20 40.88
N ALA A 1050 73.74 6.17 42.21
CA ALA A 1050 73.35 7.34 43.00
C ALA A 1050 74.36 8.48 42.85
N SER A 1051 75.66 8.19 42.81
CA SER A 1051 76.71 9.18 42.58
C SER A 1051 76.65 9.81 41.18
N LYS A 1052 76.29 9.03 40.17
CA LYS A 1052 76.05 9.52 38.80
C LYS A 1052 74.81 10.39 38.71
N GLN A 1053 73.84 10.16 39.59
CA GLN A 1053 72.57 10.90 39.65
C GLN A 1053 72.64 12.16 40.52
N ASP A 1054 73.50 12.17 41.54
CA ASP A 1054 73.64 13.26 42.50
C ASP A 1054 74.62 14.33 42.01
N GLY A 1055 74.10 15.53 41.75
CA GLY A 1055 74.94 16.65 41.36
C GLY A 1055 74.17 17.82 40.77
N PRO A 1056 74.86 18.93 40.45
CA PRO A 1056 74.28 19.98 39.64
C PRO A 1056 74.03 19.43 38.23
N TRP A 1057 72.79 19.51 37.76
CA TRP A 1057 72.41 19.11 36.40
C TRP A 1057 72.21 20.34 35.51
N PRO A 1058 72.56 20.26 34.22
CA PRO A 1058 72.15 21.27 33.25
C PRO A 1058 70.62 21.33 33.16
N PRO A 1059 70.05 22.41 32.60
CA PRO A 1059 68.62 22.47 32.31
C PRO A 1059 68.14 21.24 31.51
N PRO A 1060 66.89 20.80 31.72
CA PRO A 1060 66.31 19.69 30.97
C PRO A 1060 66.15 20.04 29.49
N VAL A 1061 66.12 19.02 28.64
CA VAL A 1061 65.83 19.14 27.20
C VAL A 1061 64.46 18.55 26.91
N PHE A 1062 63.83 18.97 25.80
CA PHE A 1062 62.56 18.38 25.39
C PHE A 1062 62.81 17.02 24.72
N THR A 1063 62.04 16.02 25.10
CA THR A 1063 62.15 14.64 24.62
C THR A 1063 60.77 14.14 24.18
N HIS A 1064 60.73 13.29 23.15
CA HIS A 1064 59.56 12.49 22.79
C HIS A 1064 59.25 11.46 23.89
N GLY A 1065 60.30 10.86 24.46
CA GLY A 1065 60.18 9.91 25.56
C GLY A 1065 59.61 8.54 25.15
N ASP A 1066 59.42 8.28 23.85
CA ASP A 1066 59.07 6.95 23.33
C ASP A 1066 59.43 6.79 21.85
N LEU A 1067 60.56 7.39 21.44
CA LEU A 1067 60.97 7.35 20.04
C LEU A 1067 61.50 5.95 19.69
N ASN A 1068 60.72 5.19 18.94
CA ASN A 1068 61.06 3.85 18.47
C ASN A 1068 60.55 3.63 17.03
N PRO A 1069 61.03 2.60 16.30
CA PRO A 1069 60.68 2.38 14.90
C PRO A 1069 59.18 2.19 14.60
N PHE A 1070 58.33 1.87 15.58
CA PHE A 1070 56.88 1.78 15.38
C PHE A 1070 56.19 3.15 15.37
N ASN A 1071 56.80 4.13 16.04
CA ASN A 1071 56.27 5.48 16.19
C ASN A 1071 56.82 6.47 15.14
N ILE A 1072 57.64 5.98 14.21
CA ILE A 1072 58.21 6.77 13.12
C ILE A 1072 57.55 6.31 11.81
N MET A 1073 56.77 7.18 11.20
CA MET A 1073 56.10 6.92 9.93
C MET A 1073 57.00 7.35 8.77
N VAL A 1074 57.26 6.44 7.84
CA VAL A 1074 58.11 6.69 6.67
C VAL A 1074 57.41 6.38 5.36
N ARG A 1075 57.83 7.10 4.32
CA ARG A 1075 57.43 6.88 2.92
C ARG A 1075 58.58 7.36 2.03
N ASP A 1076 59.00 6.52 1.09
CA ASP A 1076 60.03 6.83 0.08
C ASP A 1076 61.32 7.44 0.66
N GLY A 1077 61.90 6.79 1.69
CA GLY A 1077 63.12 7.25 2.36
C GLY A 1077 63.00 8.55 3.16
N ARG A 1078 61.78 9.01 3.46
CA ARG A 1078 61.50 10.22 4.26
C ARG A 1078 60.65 9.92 5.49
N VAL A 1079 60.93 10.63 6.59
CA VAL A 1079 60.07 10.64 7.77
C VAL A 1079 58.89 11.56 7.48
N VAL A 1080 57.70 10.96 7.35
CA VAL A 1080 56.45 11.69 7.06
C VAL A 1080 55.68 12.05 8.32
N SER A 1081 55.93 11.38 9.46
CA SER A 1081 55.37 11.78 10.75
C SER A 1081 56.06 11.05 11.92
N ILE A 1082 56.11 11.68 13.08
CA ILE A 1082 56.37 11.05 14.38
C ILE A 1082 55.07 11.06 15.18
N ILE A 1083 54.67 9.90 15.70
CA ILE A 1083 53.39 9.68 16.39
C ILE A 1083 53.60 9.19 17.83
N ASP A 1084 52.53 9.20 18.63
CA ASP A 1084 52.50 8.71 20.03
C ASP A 1084 53.28 9.57 21.05
N TRP A 1085 52.95 10.87 21.09
CA TRP A 1085 53.62 11.87 21.93
C TRP A 1085 53.19 11.86 23.41
N GLU A 1086 52.58 10.79 23.90
CA GLU A 1086 51.94 10.77 25.23
C GLU A 1086 52.94 10.81 26.41
N PHE A 1087 54.21 10.47 26.17
CA PHE A 1087 55.29 10.49 27.18
C PHE A 1087 56.22 11.70 27.07
N ALA A 1088 55.98 12.58 26.09
CA ALA A 1088 56.84 13.70 25.78
C ALA A 1088 56.84 14.79 26.88
N GLY A 1089 57.96 15.48 27.01
CA GLY A 1089 58.16 16.50 28.03
C GLY A 1089 59.61 16.96 28.18
N TRP A 1090 59.85 17.77 29.20
CA TRP A 1090 61.18 18.21 29.62
C TRP A 1090 61.79 17.17 30.56
N TYR A 1091 62.93 16.59 30.16
CA TYR A 1091 63.61 15.52 30.88
C TYR A 1091 65.14 15.73 30.88
N PRO A 1092 65.92 14.97 31.68
CA PRO A 1092 67.37 14.95 31.56
C PRO A 1092 67.82 14.59 30.14
N TYR A 1093 68.96 15.11 29.68
CA TYR A 1093 69.42 14.92 28.30
C TYR A 1093 69.62 13.46 27.88
N TYR A 1094 69.86 12.57 28.85
CA TYR A 1094 70.02 11.13 28.61
C TYR A 1094 68.68 10.39 28.48
N TRP A 1095 67.55 11.01 28.83
CA TRP A 1095 66.28 10.32 29.00
C TRP A 1095 65.74 9.71 27.71
N GLU A 1096 65.84 10.42 26.58
CA GLU A 1096 65.42 9.87 25.28
C GLU A 1096 66.20 8.60 24.93
N TYR A 1097 67.51 8.58 25.21
CA TYR A 1097 68.34 7.39 24.98
C TYR A 1097 67.91 6.24 25.89
N THR A 1098 67.67 6.51 27.18
CA THR A 1098 67.16 5.50 28.12
C THR A 1098 65.80 4.97 27.70
N ALA A 1099 64.88 5.84 27.30
CA ALA A 1099 63.55 5.46 26.86
C ALA A 1099 63.59 4.64 25.56
N ALA A 1100 64.41 5.04 24.59
CA ALA A 1100 64.61 4.30 23.35
C ALA A 1100 65.29 2.94 23.60
N TRP A 1101 66.28 2.85 24.48
CA TRP A 1101 66.92 1.57 24.83
C TRP A 1101 65.90 0.58 25.41
N TYR A 1102 65.17 1.00 26.46
CA TYR A 1102 64.15 0.15 27.09
C TYR A 1102 62.96 -0.15 26.18
N GLY A 1103 62.58 0.77 25.30
CA GLY A 1103 61.48 0.58 24.36
C GLY A 1103 61.80 -0.36 23.20
N ASN A 1104 63.09 -0.65 22.95
CA ASN A 1104 63.56 -1.51 21.85
C ASN A 1104 64.21 -2.83 22.33
N GLU A 1105 64.49 -3.01 23.63
CA GLU A 1105 64.93 -4.28 24.23
C GLU A 1105 63.80 -5.30 24.44
N SER A 1106 62.53 -4.87 24.33
CA SER A 1106 61.32 -5.67 24.57
C SER A 1106 60.65 -6.20 23.32
#